data_AF-A0A537JQF0-F1
#
_entry.id   AF-A0A537JQF0-F1
#
_cell.length_a   1.000
_cell.length_b   1.000
_cell.length_c   1.000
_cell.angle_alpha   90.00
_cell.angle_beta   90.00
_cell.angle_gamma   90.00
#
_symmetry.space_group_name_H-M   'P 1'
#
loop_
_entity.id
_entity.type
_entity.pdbx_description
1 polymer ?
#
loop_
_entity_poly.entity_id
_entity_poly.type
_entity_poly.pdbx_seq_one_letter_code
_entity_poly.pdbx_strand_id
1 'polypeptide(L)'
;MKRLLLFPTILLASVFSFHTKAQDKPLKTLNTAQEKGGHKTVQRCSTMEILEEAIRKDPTLPEKWRLEGERQYKLYLQRQPQVNMRAERTQNSTIIVPIVFHLVDEASSLAAIPDRDVIEQVEILNRDYGGKKMDKYGNVIPPEIAARIGKVPIKFMLARRDPNGALTSGIERRIHTTPDHESIKSFSTGGLDPWDASKYLNVWCGTFTGADSTLLGVSTFPFTTGLGPQGVVVNISTLPYAGNTTRNYFSEYSEGATLSHEIGHYFYLWHTFGDDASCNNNDFQIQPGWPLPFGAGPEGDDTPLSKGTGSTSYVYGNPSMNYKDGCAPESFGMMYGSFMNYFDDRALFMFSDGMRKRVEGCINLYRPGLLTTNGATAPSSVNDAFLVDVLPRGLRERRSFFVDKTPLSATLRNNGTGALASVNVSIAVDANAPATTTFALNLSSGADTTLDLGLISSTPGNHTLAIYTSIPNGTADDYLNNDTLYSFINIDTATATLPFVEDFSAPTFPPPGWQIWNPNGDSANTWTRDGSSGYTNVGAAFFDNYNINEIGSLDDLITPAINIGTASDIQLNFKVAHAVIDTIDVSTWDGLEVYVSGNGGKSYQLVYKKTGKHLATSSPTRIAFSAPPSQPGKWRDETIDLTPYLIFGQKLIVKFRNTNAFGNNLYLDDVNLTAACPTCTRDIQVLSINKPRAAECANSITPNATIKNKGIEVITSFSIAYSVDNGAIQTTNVTGINLARGDTLSLNLPPVSGLSTGQHHITVYTYSPVSSVGTGDLLTTNDTLTKAFGIAGTVAAPLVEGFESSTFPPAGWVVVNPDAAITWARINVGKNSTASAYVNNSKYILAGRVDDLYSPRVTYAGVDSVSLSFDVAAAGFAHPTPSDTLQVLVTKDCGNTFTSVYKKWGSNLQTVGIVPPGEFIPSSSFDWRMETVDITTIALTGPIQVVFRNTNNNENNIFVDNVNLTARILPARLKREGLLVLPNPFRSQFTVWHFQAPTDLTFIKVYSSTGQLVWYTQFIGTAMKQEVIDLTTRAAGVYVVQLGYADSNHNVSIKVVKY
;
A
#
# COMPACT_ATOMS: atom_id res chain seq x y z
N MET A 1 24.50 49.29 -42.09
CA MET A 1 25.94 49.44 -42.40
C MET A 1 26.73 48.52 -41.49
N LYS A 2 27.77 47.88 -42.02
CA LYS A 2 28.57 46.79 -41.44
C LYS A 2 29.91 47.33 -40.91
N ARG A 3 30.42 46.62 -39.89
CA ARG A 3 31.84 46.39 -39.50
C ARG A 3 32.63 47.59 -38.98
N LEU A 4 33.71 47.48 -38.19
CA LEU A 4 34.41 46.51 -37.30
C LEU A 4 35.87 47.03 -37.26
N LEU A 5 36.67 46.74 -36.22
CA LEU A 5 38.17 46.76 -36.08
C LEU A 5 38.54 47.46 -34.74
N LEU A 6 39.53 47.10 -33.91
CA LEU A 6 40.43 45.96 -33.68
C LEU A 6 41.14 46.20 -32.30
N PHE A 7 41.62 45.12 -31.67
CA PHE A 7 42.39 44.91 -30.41
C PHE A 7 43.78 45.62 -30.28
N PRO A 8 44.69 45.33 -29.30
CA PRO A 8 44.65 45.01 -27.83
C PRO A 8 45.80 45.70 -27.01
N THR A 9 45.88 45.56 -25.67
CA THR A 9 47.05 45.01 -24.89
C THR A 9 46.89 45.05 -23.36
N ILE A 10 47.63 44.15 -22.69
CA ILE A 10 47.57 43.66 -21.29
C ILE A 10 48.67 44.29 -20.41
N LEU A 11 48.45 44.45 -19.09
CA LEU A 11 49.53 44.46 -18.08
C LEU A 11 49.10 43.82 -16.74
N LEU A 12 50.03 43.06 -16.14
CA LEU A 12 49.97 42.33 -14.86
C LEU A 12 50.08 43.25 -13.62
N ALA A 13 49.46 42.84 -12.50
CA ALA A 13 49.94 43.14 -11.14
C ALA A 13 49.54 42.02 -10.15
N SER A 14 50.42 41.76 -9.19
CA SER A 14 50.46 40.61 -8.27
C SER A 14 50.04 40.95 -6.81
N VAL A 15 49.25 40.04 -6.22
CA VAL A 15 49.24 39.50 -4.83
C VAL A 15 49.07 40.43 -3.62
N PHE A 16 47.96 40.26 -2.90
CA PHE A 16 47.90 40.10 -1.43
C PHE A 16 46.72 39.18 -1.04
N SER A 17 47.00 38.20 -0.17
CA SER A 17 46.11 37.12 0.25
C SER A 17 45.24 37.47 1.46
N PHE A 18 43.97 37.05 1.47
CA PHE A 18 43.24 36.67 2.69
C PHE A 18 42.34 35.45 2.39
N HIS A 19 42.41 34.45 3.26
CA HIS A 19 41.71 33.16 3.18
C HIS A 19 40.19 33.32 3.28
N THR A 20 39.45 32.78 2.32
CA THR A 20 38.08 32.24 2.53
C THR A 20 37.91 30.95 1.71
N LYS A 21 37.25 29.97 2.33
CA LYS A 21 37.06 28.60 1.85
C LYS A 21 36.38 28.60 0.47
N ALA A 22 37.01 27.94 -0.50
CA ALA A 22 36.37 27.59 -1.76
C ALA A 22 35.26 26.56 -1.50
N GLN A 23 34.02 26.96 -1.78
CA GLN A 23 32.91 26.04 -2.00
C GLN A 23 33.01 25.61 -3.46
N ASP A 24 33.32 24.34 -3.69
CA ASP A 24 33.37 23.73 -5.02
C ASP A 24 32.07 24.04 -5.77
N LYS A 25 32.21 24.66 -6.93
CA LYS A 25 31.13 24.73 -7.92
C LYS A 25 30.87 23.29 -8.40
N PRO A 26 29.65 22.75 -8.27
CA PRO A 26 29.32 21.51 -8.93
C PRO A 26 29.47 21.67 -10.44
N LEU A 27 30.05 20.64 -11.04
CA LEU A 27 30.27 20.51 -12.47
C LEU A 27 29.01 20.86 -13.26
N LYS A 28 29.24 21.46 -14.43
CA LYS A 28 28.28 21.60 -15.52
C LYS A 28 27.40 20.36 -15.62
N THR A 29 26.12 20.60 -15.39
CA THR A 29 24.99 19.75 -15.70
C THR A 29 25.18 19.09 -17.07
N LEU A 30 25.05 17.76 -17.08
CA LEU A 30 24.81 16.97 -18.27
C LEU A 30 23.60 17.57 -19.02
N ASN A 31 23.74 17.70 -20.34
CA ASN A 31 22.72 18.18 -21.25
C ASN A 31 21.35 17.57 -20.90
N THR A 32 20.40 18.43 -20.55
CA THR A 32 19.00 18.10 -20.34
C THR A 32 18.41 17.51 -21.62
N ALA A 33 17.74 16.37 -21.49
CA ALA A 33 16.86 15.85 -22.52
C ALA A 33 15.74 16.87 -22.75
N GLN A 34 15.47 17.23 -24.00
CA GLN A 34 14.23 17.94 -24.35
C GLN A 34 13.05 16.98 -24.11
N GLU A 35 12.25 17.26 -23.08
CA GLU A 35 10.95 16.62 -22.84
C GLU A 35 9.97 17.04 -23.95
N LYS A 36 9.22 16.08 -24.48
CA LYS A 36 8.13 16.36 -25.41
C LYS A 36 6.92 16.77 -24.56
N GLY A 37 6.78 18.07 -24.35
CA GLY A 37 5.75 18.65 -23.49
C GLY A 37 6.33 19.06 -22.13
N GLY A 38 6.42 20.36 -21.87
CA GLY A 38 6.65 20.85 -20.52
C GLY A 38 5.33 20.78 -19.76
N HIS A 39 5.22 19.88 -18.79
CA HIS A 39 4.14 19.97 -17.81
C HIS A 39 4.20 21.35 -17.15
N LYS A 40 3.04 22.02 -17.00
CA LYS A 40 2.97 23.21 -16.15
C LYS A 40 3.49 22.81 -14.77
N THR A 41 4.39 23.59 -14.19
CA THR A 41 4.80 23.42 -12.80
C THR A 41 3.58 23.69 -11.93
N VAL A 42 2.88 22.63 -11.50
CA VAL A 42 1.72 22.70 -10.60
C VAL A 42 2.22 22.54 -9.17
N GLN A 43 1.86 23.48 -8.30
CA GLN A 43 2.10 23.37 -6.87
C GLN A 43 0.92 22.60 -6.25
N ARG A 44 1.13 21.33 -5.90
CA ARG A 44 0.02 20.45 -5.47
C ARG A 44 -0.48 20.80 -4.07
N CYS A 45 0.43 20.96 -3.13
CA CYS A 45 0.13 21.37 -1.77
C CYS A 45 1.26 22.27 -1.24
N SER A 46 0.88 23.24 -0.39
CA SER A 46 1.81 24.18 0.27
C SER A 46 1.82 24.03 1.80
N THR A 47 1.19 22.99 2.33
CA THR A 47 0.95 22.86 3.78
C THR A 47 2.25 22.82 4.57
N MET A 48 3.28 22.16 4.04
CA MET A 48 4.56 22.01 4.73
C MET A 48 5.38 23.30 4.66
N GLU A 49 5.41 23.95 3.50
CA GLU A 49 6.08 25.24 3.29
C GLU A 49 5.51 26.32 4.21
N ILE A 50 4.18 26.35 4.37
CA ILE A 50 3.50 27.27 5.28
C ILE A 50 3.80 26.93 6.75
N LEU A 51 3.82 25.64 7.12
CA LEU A 51 4.19 25.22 8.47
C LEU A 51 5.63 25.62 8.80
N GLU A 52 6.57 25.40 7.88
CA GLU A 52 7.96 25.82 8.03
C GLU A 52 8.10 27.33 8.13
N GLU A 53 7.32 28.09 7.36
CA GLU A 53 7.26 29.55 7.50
C GLU A 53 6.73 29.98 8.87
N ALA A 54 5.72 29.28 9.40
CA ALA A 54 5.20 29.50 10.75
C ALA A 54 6.29 29.33 11.80
N ILE A 55 7.05 28.24 11.71
CA ILE A 55 8.13 27.90 12.63
C ILE A 55 9.28 28.92 12.47
N ARG A 56 9.57 29.40 11.26
CA ARG A 56 10.55 30.48 11.04
C ARG A 56 10.12 31.80 11.68
N LYS A 57 8.82 32.15 11.59
CA LYS A 57 8.25 33.36 12.20
C LYS A 57 8.17 33.26 13.72
N ASP A 58 7.84 32.09 14.26
CA ASP A 58 7.85 31.79 15.70
C ASP A 58 8.62 30.48 15.98
N PRO A 59 9.94 30.56 16.23
CA PRO A 59 10.76 29.37 16.53
C PRO A 59 10.35 28.62 17.80
N THR A 60 9.51 29.21 18.66
CA THR A 60 8.97 28.54 19.86
C THR A 60 7.71 27.72 19.58
N LEU A 61 7.15 27.81 18.36
CA LEU A 61 5.93 27.14 17.96
C LEU A 61 5.98 25.61 18.16
N PRO A 62 7.06 24.88 17.79
CA PRO A 62 7.14 23.44 18.04
C PRO A 62 7.03 23.08 19.52
N GLU A 63 7.66 23.85 20.41
CA GLU A 63 7.62 23.60 21.85
C GLU A 63 6.24 23.94 22.46
N LYS A 64 5.63 25.04 22.02
CA LYS A 64 4.24 25.38 22.41
C LYS A 64 3.27 24.28 22.00
N TRP A 65 3.43 23.76 20.79
CA TRP A 65 2.61 22.71 20.24
C TRP A 65 2.80 21.39 21.01
N ARG A 66 4.04 21.03 21.37
CA ARG A 66 4.36 19.90 22.27
C ARG A 66 3.65 20.01 23.61
N LEU A 67 3.83 21.13 24.31
CA LEU A 67 3.26 21.36 25.64
C LEU A 67 1.73 21.28 25.65
N GLU A 68 1.10 21.87 24.63
CA GLU A 68 -0.34 21.79 24.46
C GLU A 68 -0.79 20.35 24.15
N GLY A 69 -0.04 19.62 23.32
CA GLY A 69 -0.29 18.21 23.05
C GLY A 69 -0.22 17.34 24.30
N GLU A 70 0.78 17.54 25.15
CA GLU A 70 0.90 16.88 26.46
C GLU A 70 -0.27 17.20 27.39
N ARG A 71 -0.72 18.47 27.38
CA ARG A 71 -1.88 18.90 28.16
C ARG A 71 -3.15 18.19 27.68
N GLN A 72 -3.41 18.17 26.37
CA GLN A 72 -4.57 17.52 25.79
C GLN A 72 -4.56 16.01 26.01
N TYR A 73 -3.39 15.37 25.92
CA TYR A 73 -3.27 13.95 26.21
C TYR A 73 -3.57 13.62 27.67
N LYS A 74 -3.11 14.43 28.64
CA LYS A 74 -3.49 14.28 30.04
C LYS A 74 -5.01 14.42 30.24
N LEU A 75 -5.63 15.41 29.59
CA LEU A 75 -7.10 15.57 29.60
C LEU A 75 -7.82 14.39 28.93
N TYR A 76 -7.24 13.82 27.89
CA TYR A 76 -7.74 12.60 27.26
C TYR A 76 -7.66 11.40 28.21
N LEU A 77 -6.53 11.16 28.89
CA LEU A 77 -6.41 10.08 29.88
C LEU A 77 -7.42 10.21 31.01
N GLN A 78 -7.74 11.45 31.44
CA GLN A 78 -8.80 11.71 32.42
C GLN A 78 -10.21 11.38 31.88
N ARG A 79 -10.43 11.58 30.58
CA ARG A 79 -11.70 11.25 29.89
C ARG A 79 -11.77 9.78 29.47
N GLN A 80 -10.65 9.07 29.36
CA GLN A 80 -10.54 7.72 28.82
C GLN A 80 -11.50 6.70 29.47
N PRO A 81 -11.75 6.71 30.79
CA PRO A 81 -12.76 5.82 31.38
C PRO A 81 -14.19 6.10 30.87
N GLN A 82 -14.53 7.37 30.59
CA GLN A 82 -15.83 7.75 30.00
C GLN A 82 -15.89 7.50 28.50
N VAL A 83 -14.76 7.63 27.79
CA VAL A 83 -14.62 7.28 26.37
C VAL A 83 -14.74 5.77 26.18
N ASN A 84 -14.10 4.97 27.03
CA ASN A 84 -14.21 3.50 27.02
C ASN A 84 -15.62 3.03 27.40
N MET A 85 -16.30 3.67 28.37
CA MET A 85 -17.71 3.36 28.66
C MET A 85 -18.68 3.77 27.52
N ARG A 86 -18.34 4.79 26.71
CA ARG A 86 -19.09 5.14 25.47
C ARG A 86 -18.78 4.15 24.34
N ALA A 87 -17.53 3.73 24.19
CA ALA A 87 -17.09 2.75 23.20
C ALA A 87 -17.61 1.32 23.50
N GLU A 88 -17.73 0.95 24.77
CA GLU A 88 -18.33 -0.34 25.19
C GLU A 88 -19.87 -0.36 25.07
N ARG A 89 -20.53 0.81 25.09
CA ARG A 89 -21.99 0.94 24.83
C ARG A 89 -22.35 1.06 23.35
N THR A 90 -21.38 1.35 22.49
CA THR A 90 -21.55 1.47 21.03
C THR A 90 -20.27 1.00 20.34
N GLN A 91 -20.21 -0.30 20.04
CA GLN A 91 -19.32 -0.81 19.00
C GLN A 91 -19.55 0.02 17.72
N ASN A 92 -18.51 0.61 17.13
CA ASN A 92 -18.54 1.40 15.87
C ASN A 92 -19.32 2.73 15.85
N SER A 93 -19.13 3.66 16.80
CA SER A 93 -19.72 5.00 16.64
C SER A 93 -18.96 5.83 15.59
N THR A 94 -19.52 5.99 14.39
CA THR A 94 -19.04 6.92 13.35
C THR A 94 -18.98 8.36 13.88
N ILE A 95 -17.87 9.05 13.69
CA ILE A 95 -17.67 10.46 14.02
C ILE A 95 -18.32 11.32 12.93
N ILE A 96 -19.31 12.13 13.29
CA ILE A 96 -19.92 13.08 12.36
C ILE A 96 -19.14 14.38 12.39
N VAL A 97 -18.58 14.79 11.25
CA VAL A 97 -17.85 16.05 11.09
C VAL A 97 -18.71 17.02 10.28
N PRO A 98 -19.27 18.09 10.89
CA PRO A 98 -19.93 19.15 10.15
C PRO A 98 -18.91 19.91 9.29
N ILE A 99 -19.14 19.98 7.99
CA ILE A 99 -18.30 20.69 7.03
C ILE A 99 -19.06 21.89 6.46
N VAL A 100 -18.38 23.03 6.32
CA VAL A 100 -18.91 24.24 5.69
C VAL A 100 -17.99 24.67 4.55
N PHE A 101 -18.57 25.01 3.41
CA PHE A 101 -17.87 25.45 2.21
C PHE A 101 -18.04 26.95 2.01
N HIS A 102 -16.91 27.65 1.86
CA HIS A 102 -16.80 29.09 1.64
C HIS A 102 -16.27 29.34 0.23
N LEU A 103 -17.17 29.48 -0.75
CA LEU A 103 -16.80 29.68 -2.15
C LEU A 103 -16.59 31.18 -2.41
N VAL A 104 -15.37 31.57 -2.78
CA VAL A 104 -15.00 32.94 -3.07
C VAL A 104 -14.33 33.00 -4.45
N ASP A 105 -15.04 33.54 -5.43
CA ASP A 105 -14.54 33.58 -6.81
C ASP A 105 -15.30 34.61 -7.67
N GLU A 106 -14.95 34.76 -8.94
CA GLU A 106 -15.73 35.52 -9.90
C GLU A 106 -17.13 34.93 -10.10
N ALA A 107 -18.08 35.79 -10.49
CA ALA A 107 -19.48 35.41 -10.59
C ALA A 107 -19.73 34.25 -11.57
N SER A 108 -18.98 34.18 -12.67
CA SER A 108 -19.02 33.10 -13.67
C SER A 108 -18.63 31.75 -13.07
N SER A 109 -17.49 31.70 -12.36
CA SER A 109 -16.99 30.50 -11.69
C SER A 109 -18.00 29.99 -10.66
N LEU A 110 -18.52 30.89 -9.81
CA LEU A 110 -19.53 30.53 -8.81
C LEU A 110 -20.83 30.02 -9.44
N ALA A 111 -21.32 30.66 -10.50
CA ALA A 111 -22.54 30.26 -11.19
C ALA A 111 -22.40 28.89 -11.86
N ALA A 112 -21.19 28.49 -12.24
CA ALA A 112 -20.95 27.20 -12.86
C ALA A 112 -21.01 26.05 -11.84
N ILE A 113 -20.83 26.30 -10.53
CA ILE A 113 -20.76 25.27 -9.47
C ILE A 113 -22.10 25.18 -8.77
N PRO A 114 -23.00 24.25 -9.14
CA PRO A 114 -24.22 24.01 -8.37
C PRO A 114 -23.88 23.43 -6.99
N ASP A 115 -24.78 23.60 -6.03
CA ASP A 115 -24.66 23.00 -4.70
C ASP A 115 -24.53 21.46 -4.77
N ARG A 116 -25.09 20.83 -5.80
CA ARG A 116 -24.95 19.39 -6.03
C ARG A 116 -23.51 18.94 -6.22
N ASP A 117 -22.65 19.73 -6.86
CA ASP A 117 -21.23 19.38 -7.02
C ASP A 117 -20.50 19.43 -5.66
N VAL A 118 -20.86 20.40 -4.81
CA VAL A 118 -20.34 20.50 -3.43
C VAL A 118 -20.81 19.31 -2.57
N ILE A 119 -22.09 18.92 -2.71
CA ILE A 119 -22.62 17.71 -2.06
C ILE A 119 -21.89 16.46 -2.54
N GLU A 120 -21.60 16.36 -3.85
CA GLU A 120 -20.85 15.25 -4.42
C GLU A 120 -19.43 15.18 -3.84
N GLN A 121 -18.76 16.33 -3.65
CA GLN A 121 -17.47 16.37 -2.97
C GLN A 121 -17.56 15.79 -1.55
N VAL A 122 -18.63 16.06 -0.79
CA VAL A 122 -18.83 15.49 0.54
C VAL A 122 -19.03 13.97 0.47
N GLU A 123 -19.78 13.46 -0.51
CA GLU A 123 -19.91 12.01 -0.71
C GLU A 123 -18.60 11.36 -1.17
N ILE A 124 -17.76 12.07 -1.93
CA ILE A 124 -16.39 11.66 -2.27
C ILE A 124 -15.52 11.56 -1.02
N LEU A 125 -15.57 12.53 -0.11
CA LEU A 125 -14.87 12.46 1.17
C LEU A 125 -15.34 11.24 1.98
N ASN A 126 -16.65 10.99 2.04
CA ASN A 126 -17.21 9.83 2.73
C ASN A 126 -16.78 8.50 2.09
N ARG A 127 -16.65 8.45 0.76
CA ARG A 127 -16.10 7.29 0.04
C ARG A 127 -14.63 7.07 0.37
N ASP A 128 -13.84 8.13 0.34
CA ASP A 128 -12.38 8.08 0.47
C ASP A 128 -11.96 7.74 1.90
N TYR A 129 -12.47 8.46 2.90
CA TYR A 129 -12.22 8.17 4.32
C TYR A 129 -12.83 6.85 4.77
N GLY A 130 -13.98 6.45 4.19
CA GLY A 130 -14.58 5.14 4.43
C GLY A 130 -13.83 3.96 3.78
N GLY A 131 -12.77 4.23 3.00
CA GLY A 131 -11.96 3.22 2.31
C GLY A 131 -12.67 2.51 1.16
N LYS A 132 -13.77 3.08 0.62
CA LYS A 132 -14.57 2.46 -0.44
C LYS A 132 -14.01 2.68 -1.85
N LYS A 133 -13.14 3.69 -2.05
CA LYS A 133 -12.48 3.89 -3.36
C LYS A 133 -11.55 2.70 -3.67
N MET A 134 -10.93 2.13 -2.64
CA MET A 134 -10.06 0.95 -2.72
C MET A 134 -10.73 -0.27 -3.36
N ASP A 135 -12.02 -0.48 -3.12
CA ASP A 135 -12.77 -1.62 -3.67
C ASP A 135 -12.76 -1.64 -5.21
N LYS A 136 -12.57 -0.47 -5.85
CA LYS A 136 -12.46 -0.33 -7.31
C LYS A 136 -11.11 -0.76 -7.88
N TYR A 137 -10.08 -0.88 -7.04
CA TYR A 137 -8.71 -1.18 -7.44
C TYR A 137 -8.21 -2.53 -6.91
N GLY A 138 -8.99 -3.22 -6.06
CA GLY A 138 -8.61 -4.47 -5.39
C GLY A 138 -8.11 -5.58 -6.32
N ASN A 139 -8.52 -5.59 -7.60
CA ASN A 139 -8.11 -6.60 -8.57
C ASN A 139 -6.76 -6.32 -9.24
N VAL A 140 -6.26 -5.09 -9.16
CA VAL A 140 -5.06 -4.65 -9.88
C VAL A 140 -3.92 -4.24 -8.95
N ILE A 141 -4.14 -4.17 -7.65
CA ILE A 141 -3.13 -3.83 -6.64
C ILE A 141 -2.47 -5.06 -6.01
N PRO A 142 -1.23 -4.92 -5.51
CA PRO A 142 -0.61 -5.91 -4.65
C PRO A 142 -1.45 -6.17 -3.38
N PRO A 143 -1.72 -7.44 -3.00
CA PRO A 143 -2.45 -7.78 -1.78
C PRO A 143 -1.83 -7.19 -0.50
N GLU A 144 -0.51 -7.00 -0.46
CA GLU A 144 0.21 -6.41 0.68
C GLU A 144 -0.10 -4.92 0.89
N ILE A 145 -0.35 -4.17 -0.19
CA ILE A 145 -0.85 -2.80 -0.12
C ILE A 145 -2.32 -2.83 0.28
N ALA A 146 -3.10 -3.76 -0.27
CA ALA A 146 -4.51 -3.91 0.06
C ALA A 146 -4.77 -4.20 1.55
N ALA A 147 -3.91 -5.01 2.17
CA ALA A 147 -4.00 -5.36 3.58
C ALA A 147 -3.79 -4.17 4.53
N ARG A 148 -3.23 -3.05 4.07
CA ARG A 148 -2.95 -1.86 4.87
C ARG A 148 -4.10 -0.86 4.91
N ILE A 149 -5.22 -1.12 4.24
CA ILE A 149 -6.33 -0.18 4.14
C ILE A 149 -6.85 0.26 5.51
N GLY A 150 -6.86 1.57 5.76
CA GLY A 150 -7.48 2.21 6.91
C GLY A 150 -8.86 2.74 6.56
N LYS A 151 -9.90 2.20 7.19
CA LYS A 151 -11.27 2.72 7.09
C LYS A 151 -11.53 3.70 8.23
N VAL A 152 -11.38 4.99 7.97
CA VAL A 152 -11.55 6.03 8.98
C VAL A 152 -13.03 6.14 9.36
N PRO A 153 -13.40 6.02 10.66
CA PRO A 153 -14.78 6.02 11.09
C PRO A 153 -15.36 7.44 11.14
N ILE A 154 -15.21 8.21 10.07
CA ILE A 154 -15.74 9.57 9.91
C ILE A 154 -16.83 9.56 8.84
N LYS A 155 -17.89 10.34 9.09
CA LYS A 155 -18.85 10.76 8.08
C LYS A 155 -18.92 12.28 8.07
N PHE A 156 -18.54 12.88 6.95
CA PHE A 156 -18.69 14.30 6.68
C PHE A 156 -20.14 14.58 6.32
N MET A 157 -20.67 15.67 6.86
CA MET A 157 -22.01 16.17 6.56
C MET A 157 -21.96 17.68 6.43
N LEU A 158 -22.57 18.23 5.37
CA LEU A 158 -22.74 19.68 5.28
C LEU A 158 -23.41 20.20 6.56
N ALA A 159 -22.92 21.32 7.05
CA ALA A 159 -23.51 21.96 8.21
C ALA A 159 -24.99 22.25 7.97
N ARG A 160 -25.82 21.94 8.97
CA ARG A 160 -27.26 22.18 8.99
C ARG A 160 -27.65 23.28 9.99
N ARG A 161 -26.68 23.78 10.75
CA ARG A 161 -26.81 24.99 11.58
C ARG A 161 -25.71 25.97 11.20
N ASP A 162 -26.08 27.22 11.03
CA ASP A 162 -25.11 28.31 10.93
C ASP A 162 -24.58 28.66 12.35
N PRO A 163 -23.61 29.59 12.47
CA PRO A 163 -23.09 30.02 13.76
C PRO A 163 -24.14 30.64 14.70
N ASN A 164 -25.25 31.15 14.15
CA ASN A 164 -26.38 31.72 14.90
C ASN A 164 -27.44 30.68 15.27
N GLY A 165 -27.27 29.42 14.82
CA GLY A 165 -28.18 28.31 15.07
C GLY A 165 -29.35 28.20 14.09
N ALA A 166 -29.39 29.01 13.02
CA ALA A 166 -30.41 28.94 11.97
C ALA A 166 -30.12 27.81 10.97
N LEU A 167 -31.14 27.38 10.22
CA LEU A 167 -30.98 26.34 9.20
C LEU A 167 -30.12 26.88 8.06
N THR A 168 -29.18 26.07 7.58
CA THR A 168 -28.26 26.44 6.50
C THR A 168 -28.02 25.26 5.58
N SER A 169 -27.59 25.55 4.34
CA SER A 169 -27.05 24.58 3.39
C SER A 169 -25.62 24.16 3.74
N GLY A 170 -24.93 24.92 4.60
CA GLY A 170 -23.50 24.75 4.86
C GLY A 170 -22.62 25.23 3.70
N ILE A 171 -23.16 26.06 2.79
CA ILE A 171 -22.46 26.61 1.63
C ILE A 171 -22.65 28.13 1.62
N GLU A 172 -21.54 28.86 1.67
CA GLU A 172 -21.47 30.31 1.52
C GLU A 172 -20.80 30.68 0.20
N ARG A 173 -21.24 31.78 -0.44
CA ARG A 173 -20.72 32.25 -1.72
C ARG A 173 -20.46 33.74 -1.67
N ARG A 174 -19.28 34.18 -2.13
CA ARG A 174 -18.92 35.60 -2.24
C ARG A 174 -18.21 35.90 -3.56
N ILE A 175 -18.66 36.92 -4.27
CA ILE A 175 -18.02 37.34 -5.52
C ILE A 175 -16.72 38.11 -5.20
N HIS A 176 -15.58 37.63 -5.69
CA HIS A 176 -14.28 38.30 -5.64
C HIS A 176 -13.31 37.73 -6.69
N THR A 177 -12.53 38.57 -7.38
CA THR A 177 -11.70 38.18 -8.53
C THR A 177 -10.19 37.97 -8.24
N THR A 178 -9.73 38.04 -6.99
CA THR A 178 -8.30 37.89 -6.66
C THR A 178 -8.02 37.26 -5.28
N PRO A 179 -8.69 36.17 -4.87
CA PRO A 179 -8.32 35.52 -3.62
C PRO A 179 -6.96 34.82 -3.74
N ASP A 180 -6.19 34.84 -2.65
CA ASP A 180 -5.05 33.94 -2.40
C ASP A 180 -5.39 33.03 -1.20
N HIS A 181 -4.47 32.14 -0.82
CA HIS A 181 -4.75 31.18 0.25
C HIS A 181 -4.96 31.79 1.66
N GLU A 182 -4.55 33.04 1.88
CA GLU A 182 -4.70 33.75 3.17
C GLU A 182 -5.92 34.67 3.16
N SER A 183 -6.00 35.57 2.19
CA SER A 183 -7.03 36.60 2.05
C SER A 183 -8.44 36.03 1.88
N ILE A 184 -8.56 34.81 1.34
CA ILE A 184 -9.84 34.11 1.19
C ILE A 184 -10.52 33.78 2.53
N LYS A 185 -9.76 33.73 3.63
CA LYS A 185 -10.24 33.35 4.96
C LYS A 185 -10.79 34.52 5.80
N SER A 186 -10.87 35.73 5.24
CA SER A 186 -11.29 36.92 5.99
C SER A 186 -12.18 37.82 5.16
N PHE A 187 -13.30 38.25 5.74
CA PHE A 187 -14.26 39.12 5.08
C PHE A 187 -13.65 40.49 4.75
N SER A 188 -12.77 40.98 5.62
CA SER A 188 -12.13 42.30 5.46
C SER A 188 -11.16 42.37 4.28
N THR A 189 -10.64 41.22 3.86
CA THR A 189 -9.72 41.07 2.71
C THR A 189 -10.42 40.57 1.45
N GLY A 190 -11.76 40.55 1.43
CA GLY A 190 -12.55 40.11 0.27
C GLY A 190 -12.97 38.63 0.30
N GLY A 191 -12.53 37.86 1.30
CA GLY A 191 -12.87 36.46 1.53
C GLY A 191 -14.12 36.22 2.37
N LEU A 192 -14.19 35.11 3.09
CA LEU A 192 -15.26 34.78 4.03
C LEU A 192 -14.67 34.39 5.38
N ASP A 193 -15.21 34.95 6.46
CA ASP A 193 -14.76 34.67 7.82
C ASP A 193 -15.03 33.20 8.20
N PRO A 194 -14.17 32.57 9.02
CA PRO A 194 -14.40 31.20 9.48
C PRO A 194 -15.63 31.09 10.37
N TRP A 195 -16.35 29.98 10.23
CA TRP A 195 -17.21 29.52 11.31
C TRP A 195 -16.37 28.94 12.45
N ASP A 196 -16.95 28.83 13.64
CA ASP A 196 -16.28 28.30 14.84
C ASP A 196 -15.60 26.95 14.55
N ALA A 197 -14.26 26.98 14.44
CA ALA A 197 -13.45 25.83 14.06
C ALA A 197 -13.44 24.71 15.10
N SER A 198 -13.99 24.94 16.30
CA SER A 198 -14.25 23.87 17.26
C SER A 198 -15.51 23.05 16.92
N LYS A 199 -16.40 23.59 16.07
CA LYS A 199 -17.69 22.98 15.71
C LYS A 199 -17.79 22.57 14.24
N TYR A 200 -17.02 23.22 13.36
CA TYR A 200 -17.08 23.02 11.91
C TYR A 200 -15.68 22.84 11.32
N LEU A 201 -15.58 21.97 10.32
CA LEU A 201 -14.48 21.97 9.37
C LEU A 201 -14.76 23.03 8.31
N ASN A 202 -13.99 24.13 8.31
CA ASN A 202 -14.08 25.18 7.30
C ASN A 202 -13.27 24.79 6.06
N VAL A 203 -13.90 24.87 4.89
CA VAL A 203 -13.26 24.67 3.58
C VAL A 203 -13.49 25.88 2.72
N TRP A 204 -12.43 26.59 2.35
CA TRP A 204 -12.50 27.71 1.40
C TRP A 204 -12.14 27.23 0.00
N CYS A 205 -12.89 27.71 -1.00
CA CYS A 205 -12.67 27.37 -2.39
C CYS A 205 -12.64 28.62 -3.26
N GLY A 206 -11.58 28.81 -4.04
CA GLY A 206 -11.47 29.92 -4.98
C GLY A 206 -10.44 29.67 -6.06
N THR A 207 -10.47 30.45 -7.13
CA THR A 207 -9.42 30.48 -8.15
C THR A 207 -8.30 31.38 -7.69
N PHE A 208 -7.14 30.80 -7.38
CA PHE A 208 -6.00 31.55 -6.87
C PHE A 208 -5.28 32.35 -7.97
N THR A 209 -4.69 33.47 -7.58
CA THR A 209 -3.96 34.36 -8.50
C THR A 209 -2.53 34.62 -8.01
N GLY A 210 -1.70 35.25 -8.84
CA GLY A 210 -0.33 35.61 -8.44
C GLY A 210 0.57 34.41 -8.18
N ALA A 211 1.28 34.42 -7.04
CA ALA A 211 2.21 33.37 -6.65
C ALA A 211 1.52 32.00 -6.47
N ASP A 212 0.24 32.01 -6.08
CA ASP A 212 -0.56 30.80 -5.83
C ASP A 212 -1.31 30.32 -7.07
N SER A 213 -1.11 30.91 -8.25
CA SER A 213 -1.87 30.59 -9.48
C SER A 213 -1.79 29.12 -9.93
N THR A 214 -0.84 28.36 -9.38
CA THR A 214 -0.66 26.93 -9.66
C THR A 214 -0.94 26.04 -8.45
N LEU A 215 -1.37 26.63 -7.33
CA LEU A 215 -1.67 25.92 -6.09
C LEU A 215 -2.98 25.14 -6.22
N LEU A 216 -2.98 23.86 -5.83
CA LEU A 216 -4.22 23.06 -5.75
C LEU A 216 -4.84 23.11 -4.35
N GLY A 217 -4.03 23.05 -3.30
CA GLY A 217 -4.57 23.02 -1.94
C GLY A 217 -3.57 23.44 -0.86
N VAL A 218 -4.11 23.85 0.28
CA VAL A 218 -3.34 24.04 1.49
C VAL A 218 -4.21 23.87 2.74
N SER A 219 -3.60 23.36 3.80
CA SER A 219 -4.29 23.02 5.04
C SER A 219 -3.59 23.62 6.25
N THR A 220 -4.31 23.70 7.35
CA THR A 220 -3.74 24.03 8.66
C THR A 220 -3.63 22.79 9.52
N PHE A 221 -2.43 22.52 10.05
CA PHE A 221 -2.26 21.56 11.13
C PHE A 221 -2.88 22.04 12.45
N PRO A 222 -3.25 21.14 13.38
CA PRO A 222 -3.71 21.54 14.71
C PRO A 222 -2.77 22.54 15.39
N PHE A 223 -3.34 23.53 16.10
CA PHE A 223 -2.62 24.56 16.87
C PHE A 223 -1.68 25.49 16.08
N THR A 224 -1.79 25.51 14.75
CA THR A 224 -1.15 26.54 13.91
C THR A 224 -1.96 27.84 13.82
N THR A 225 -2.73 28.20 14.85
CA THR A 225 -3.64 29.38 14.83
C THR A 225 -2.93 30.71 14.62
N GLY A 226 -1.62 30.78 14.83
CA GLY A 226 -0.79 31.94 14.47
C GLY A 226 -0.70 32.21 12.97
N LEU A 227 -1.12 31.26 12.13
CA LEU A 227 -1.19 31.35 10.66
C LEU A 227 -2.58 31.75 10.15
N GLY A 228 -3.48 32.13 11.05
CA GLY A 228 -4.86 32.49 10.72
C GLY A 228 -5.87 31.37 11.01
N PRO A 229 -7.09 31.50 10.48
CA PRO A 229 -8.17 30.56 10.73
C PRO A 229 -7.85 29.10 10.36
N GLN A 230 -8.27 28.18 11.22
CA GLN A 230 -8.10 26.74 11.04
C GLN A 230 -9.10 26.18 10.01
N GLY A 231 -8.59 25.39 9.07
CA GLY A 231 -9.38 24.72 8.05
C GLY A 231 -8.53 24.42 6.81
N VAL A 232 -9.21 24.22 5.69
CA VAL A 232 -8.63 23.81 4.41
C VAL A 232 -8.96 24.82 3.33
N VAL A 233 -8.03 25.10 2.43
CA VAL A 233 -8.21 25.94 1.25
C VAL A 233 -7.90 25.10 0.03
N VAL A 234 -8.79 25.05 -0.95
CA VAL A 234 -8.56 24.31 -2.21
C VAL A 234 -8.89 25.18 -3.40
N ASN A 235 -8.17 24.95 -4.50
CA ASN A 235 -8.48 25.57 -5.77
C ASN A 235 -9.84 25.07 -6.22
N ILE A 236 -10.75 25.99 -6.54
CA ILE A 236 -12.14 25.65 -6.83
C ILE A 236 -12.29 24.68 -8.02
N SER A 237 -11.30 24.65 -8.92
CA SER A 237 -11.27 23.77 -10.08
C SER A 237 -10.97 22.29 -9.77
N THR A 238 -10.57 21.98 -8.53
CA THR A 238 -10.34 20.61 -8.04
C THR A 238 -11.59 19.93 -7.49
N LEU A 239 -12.69 20.68 -7.34
CA LEU A 239 -13.99 20.12 -6.96
C LEU A 239 -14.54 19.24 -8.09
N PRO A 240 -15.24 18.13 -7.76
CA PRO A 240 -15.76 17.18 -8.73
C PRO A 240 -16.78 17.80 -9.66
N TYR A 241 -16.80 17.29 -10.89
CA TYR A 241 -17.72 17.71 -11.95
C TYR A 241 -18.75 16.61 -12.19
N ALA A 242 -19.92 16.72 -11.55
CA ALA A 242 -21.01 15.79 -11.83
C ALA A 242 -21.74 16.14 -13.13
N GLY A 243 -21.79 17.42 -13.53
CA GLY A 243 -22.65 17.90 -14.62
C GLY A 243 -21.98 18.63 -15.80
N ASN A 244 -20.71 19.03 -15.73
CA ASN A 244 -20.10 19.90 -16.74
C ASN A 244 -18.62 19.57 -17.06
N THR A 245 -18.31 19.26 -18.32
CA THR A 245 -16.95 18.97 -18.82
C THR A 245 -16.21 20.16 -19.41
N THR A 246 -16.77 21.38 -19.43
CA THR A 246 -16.10 22.55 -20.01
C THR A 246 -15.03 23.17 -19.10
N ARG A 247 -14.69 22.55 -17.97
CA ARG A 247 -13.69 23.04 -17.02
C ARG A 247 -12.32 22.42 -17.29
N ASN A 248 -11.59 23.01 -18.23
CA ASN A 248 -10.29 22.53 -18.71
C ASN A 248 -9.09 22.78 -17.77
N TYR A 249 -9.30 23.07 -16.49
CA TYR A 249 -8.22 23.69 -15.70
C TYR A 249 -7.22 22.67 -15.12
N PHE A 250 -7.66 21.49 -14.67
CA PHE A 250 -6.81 20.38 -14.19
C PHE A 250 -7.53 19.01 -14.28
N SER A 251 -7.51 18.37 -15.45
CA SER A 251 -8.18 17.07 -15.70
C SER A 251 -7.60 15.89 -14.91
N GLU A 252 -6.45 16.12 -14.28
CA GLU A 252 -5.71 15.18 -13.45
C GLU A 252 -6.10 15.28 -11.97
N TYR A 253 -6.65 16.42 -11.54
CA TYR A 253 -6.96 16.76 -10.13
C TYR A 253 -8.45 17.07 -9.91
N SER A 254 -9.27 16.35 -10.67
CA SER A 254 -10.71 16.51 -10.89
C SER A 254 -11.65 15.83 -9.93
N GLU A 255 -11.18 14.78 -9.26
CA GLU A 255 -12.05 13.73 -8.72
C GLU A 255 -12.24 13.88 -7.21
N GLY A 256 -11.96 15.09 -6.72
CA GLY A 256 -12.10 15.52 -5.34
C GLY A 256 -11.02 15.02 -4.40
N ALA A 257 -9.92 14.42 -4.90
CA ALA A 257 -8.87 13.87 -4.05
C ALA A 257 -7.98 14.95 -3.44
N THR A 258 -7.86 16.13 -4.07
CA THR A 258 -7.19 17.30 -3.45
C THR A 258 -7.80 17.62 -2.09
N LEU A 259 -9.12 17.67 -1.96
CA LEU A 259 -9.74 17.94 -0.66
C LEU A 259 -9.55 16.77 0.33
N SER A 260 -9.59 15.52 -0.14
CA SER A 260 -9.26 14.34 0.68
C SER A 260 -7.83 14.43 1.26
N HIS A 261 -6.87 14.86 0.44
CA HIS A 261 -5.48 15.08 0.82
C HIS A 261 -5.33 16.19 1.87
N GLU A 262 -5.89 17.37 1.61
CA GLU A 262 -5.75 18.51 2.52
C GLU A 262 -6.47 18.32 3.87
N ILE A 263 -7.60 17.61 3.88
CA ILE A 263 -8.25 17.21 5.13
C ILE A 263 -7.39 16.19 5.89
N GLY A 264 -6.60 15.38 5.20
CA GLY A 264 -5.56 14.53 5.80
C GLY A 264 -4.60 15.35 6.66
N HIS A 265 -4.04 16.45 6.13
CA HIS A 265 -3.23 17.38 6.90
C HIS A 265 -3.99 18.05 8.05
N TYR A 266 -5.26 18.43 7.82
CA TYR A 266 -6.11 19.00 8.88
C TYR A 266 -6.25 18.03 10.08
N PHE A 267 -6.26 16.73 9.80
CA PHE A 267 -6.26 15.64 10.77
C PHE A 267 -4.87 15.05 11.05
N TYR A 268 -3.81 15.85 10.87
CA TYR A 268 -2.46 15.55 11.33
C TYR A 268 -1.75 14.42 10.57
N LEU A 269 -2.08 14.22 9.29
CA LEU A 269 -1.31 13.37 8.38
C LEU A 269 -0.24 14.20 7.67
N TRP A 270 0.94 13.64 7.44
CA TRP A 270 1.95 14.22 6.56
C TRP A 270 1.98 13.48 5.22
N HIS A 271 2.73 14.00 4.27
CA HIS A 271 2.96 13.31 3.02
C HIS A 271 3.69 11.99 3.24
N THR A 272 3.33 10.94 2.50
CA THR A 272 3.96 9.61 2.63
C THR A 272 5.47 9.61 2.37
N PHE A 273 5.95 10.60 1.61
CA PHE A 273 7.36 10.77 1.26
C PHE A 273 8.12 11.71 2.22
N GLY A 274 7.48 12.16 3.30
CA GLY A 274 8.11 12.95 4.37
C GLY A 274 8.75 14.27 3.93
N ASP A 275 8.34 14.78 2.76
CA ASP A 275 8.82 16.02 2.14
C ASP A 275 10.35 16.09 1.90
N ASP A 276 10.97 14.92 1.69
CA ASP A 276 12.40 14.80 1.42
C ASP A 276 12.66 14.07 0.10
N ALA A 277 13.65 14.57 -0.66
CA ALA A 277 14.16 13.93 -1.86
C ALA A 277 14.95 12.64 -1.57
N SER A 278 15.29 12.39 -0.30
CA SER A 278 15.91 11.16 0.18
C SER A 278 14.86 10.13 0.58
N CYS A 279 15.18 8.83 0.41
CA CYS A 279 14.28 7.76 0.78
C CYS A 279 14.02 7.74 2.29
N ASN A 280 12.77 7.91 2.67
CA ASN A 280 12.35 7.94 4.05
C ASN A 280 10.91 7.39 4.18
N ASN A 281 10.50 7.08 5.41
CA ASN A 281 9.10 6.81 5.76
C ASN A 281 8.69 7.77 6.88
N ASN A 282 9.21 8.99 6.82
CA ASN A 282 8.85 10.03 7.77
C ASN A 282 7.54 10.69 7.32
N ASP A 283 6.54 9.88 6.97
CA ASP A 283 5.13 10.29 6.82
C ASP A 283 4.53 10.80 8.14
N PHE A 284 5.40 10.86 9.15
CA PHE A 284 5.11 11.21 10.49
C PHE A 284 6.37 11.67 11.24
N GLN A 285 6.48 12.98 11.49
CA GLN A 285 7.48 13.53 12.41
C GLN A 285 6.87 13.79 13.78
N ILE A 286 6.99 12.85 14.72
CA ILE A 286 6.89 13.19 16.14
C ILE A 286 8.27 13.66 16.61
N GLN A 287 8.37 14.92 17.02
CA GLN A 287 9.50 15.30 17.87
C GLN A 287 9.40 14.53 19.20
N PRO A 288 10.51 14.00 19.75
CA PRO A 288 10.48 13.32 21.04
C PRO A 288 9.68 14.10 22.10
N GLY A 289 8.64 13.48 22.67
CA GLY A 289 7.80 14.09 23.71
C GLY A 289 6.40 14.56 23.28
N TRP A 290 5.89 14.14 22.11
CA TRP A 290 4.50 14.41 21.72
C TRP A 290 3.63 13.16 21.92
N PRO A 291 2.65 13.19 22.84
CA PRO A 291 1.88 12.01 23.12
C PRO A 291 0.73 11.82 22.13
N LEU A 292 0.80 10.76 21.34
CA LEU A 292 -0.34 10.17 20.64
C LEU A 292 -0.78 8.88 21.33
N PRO A 293 -2.04 8.44 21.12
CA PRO A 293 -2.47 7.11 21.53
C PRO A 293 -1.62 6.03 20.86
N PHE A 294 -1.47 4.88 21.53
CA PHE A 294 -0.72 3.74 20.99
C PHE A 294 -1.21 3.35 19.58
N GLY A 295 -0.26 3.22 18.65
CA GLY A 295 -0.52 2.87 17.25
C GLY A 295 -0.86 4.05 16.35
N ALA A 296 -1.00 5.27 16.89
CA ALA A 296 -1.08 6.50 16.10
C ALA A 296 0.29 7.19 15.96
N GLY A 297 1.28 6.79 16.78
CA GLY A 297 2.67 7.22 16.72
C GLY A 297 3.51 6.46 15.68
N PRO A 298 4.85 6.63 15.68
CA PRO A 298 5.75 5.94 14.74
C PRO A 298 5.68 4.41 14.87
N GLU A 299 5.28 3.88 16.03
CA GLU A 299 5.06 2.45 16.25
C GLU A 299 3.89 1.86 15.45
N GLY A 300 3.02 2.72 14.90
CA GLY A 300 1.91 2.34 14.03
C GLY A 300 2.06 2.82 12.59
N ASP A 301 3.21 3.36 12.20
CA ASP A 301 3.50 3.67 10.80
C ASP A 301 3.55 2.38 9.98
N ASP A 302 2.73 2.35 8.95
CA ASP A 302 2.54 1.26 8.02
C ASP A 302 2.74 1.72 6.57
N THR A 303 3.40 2.87 6.36
CA THR A 303 3.76 3.38 5.03
C THR A 303 5.14 2.88 4.61
N PRO A 304 5.29 2.30 3.41
CA PRO A 304 6.61 1.95 2.88
C PRO A 304 7.46 3.19 2.60
N LEU A 305 8.79 3.02 2.59
CA LEU A 305 9.73 4.09 2.23
C LEU A 305 9.39 4.69 0.87
N SER A 306 9.38 6.02 0.80
CA SER A 306 9.25 6.77 -0.45
C SER A 306 10.13 8.03 -0.42
N LYS A 307 10.25 8.70 -1.56
CA LYS A 307 10.90 10.01 -1.66
C LYS A 307 10.08 10.94 -2.54
N GLY A 308 10.20 12.23 -2.27
CA GLY A 308 9.49 13.25 -2.99
C GLY A 308 9.54 14.58 -2.27
N THR A 309 9.46 15.66 -3.04
CA THR A 309 9.22 17.01 -2.53
C THR A 309 8.23 17.69 -3.47
N GLY A 310 7.62 18.80 -3.01
CA GLY A 310 6.75 19.65 -3.84
C GLY A 310 7.39 20.22 -5.11
N SER A 311 8.71 20.07 -5.30
CA SER A 311 9.45 20.57 -6.47
C SER A 311 10.07 19.46 -7.34
N THR A 312 9.95 18.18 -6.98
CA THR A 312 10.62 17.06 -7.71
C THR A 312 9.68 16.28 -8.61
N SER A 313 10.24 15.59 -9.60
CA SER A 313 9.47 14.95 -10.64
C SER A 313 9.01 13.50 -10.36
N TYR A 314 9.17 12.98 -9.14
CA TYR A 314 9.03 11.54 -8.89
C TYR A 314 7.66 11.11 -8.32
N VAL A 315 6.78 12.07 -8.05
CA VAL A 315 5.54 11.85 -7.29
C VAL A 315 4.36 12.55 -7.97
N TYR A 316 4.06 12.16 -9.20
CA TYR A 316 2.89 12.63 -9.93
C TYR A 316 2.50 11.66 -11.04
N GLY A 317 1.39 11.94 -11.72
CA GLY A 317 0.93 11.12 -12.84
C GLY A 317 0.05 9.96 -12.37
N ASN A 318 -0.13 8.99 -13.25
CA ASN A 318 -1.03 7.85 -13.05
C ASN A 318 -0.25 6.51 -13.18
N PRO A 319 0.40 6.02 -12.11
CA PRO A 319 1.27 4.86 -12.20
C PRO A 319 0.54 3.55 -12.45
N SER A 320 1.32 2.56 -12.87
CA SER A 320 0.94 1.16 -12.73
C SER A 320 0.93 0.74 -11.26
N MET A 321 0.13 -0.26 -10.95
CA MET A 321 -0.29 -0.50 -9.58
C MET A 321 0.78 -1.07 -8.62
N ASN A 322 2.01 -1.24 -9.08
CA ASN A 322 3.18 -1.70 -8.35
C ASN A 322 4.36 -0.73 -8.49
N TYR A 323 4.06 0.56 -8.62
CA TYR A 323 5.06 1.60 -8.84
C TYR A 323 6.14 1.64 -7.75
N LYS A 324 7.37 1.93 -8.19
CA LYS A 324 8.57 2.04 -7.36
C LYS A 324 9.34 3.28 -7.74
N ASP A 325 9.58 4.14 -6.76
CA ASP A 325 10.47 5.29 -6.84
C ASP A 325 11.95 4.92 -6.52
N GLY A 326 12.19 3.64 -6.21
CA GLY A 326 13.50 3.11 -5.82
C GLY A 326 13.80 3.18 -4.33
N CYS A 327 12.84 3.59 -3.49
CA CYS A 327 13.00 3.67 -2.05
C CYS A 327 12.51 2.43 -1.30
N ALA A 328 11.28 2.01 -1.57
CA ALA A 328 10.71 0.80 -0.99
C ALA A 328 11.46 -0.45 -1.51
N PRO A 329 12.22 -1.19 -0.67
CA PRO A 329 12.89 -2.42 -1.09
C PRO A 329 11.91 -3.57 -1.38
N GLU A 330 10.65 -3.44 -0.95
CA GLU A 330 9.63 -4.47 -1.11
C GLU A 330 9.24 -4.72 -2.57
N SER A 331 8.82 -5.95 -2.86
CA SER A 331 8.37 -6.36 -4.20
C SER A 331 7.13 -5.59 -4.66
N PHE A 332 6.24 -5.24 -3.72
CA PHE A 332 5.00 -4.49 -3.94
C PHE A 332 5.18 -2.97 -4.10
N GLY A 333 6.38 -2.43 -3.85
CA GLY A 333 6.71 -1.02 -4.07
C GLY A 333 6.19 -0.06 -3.00
N MET A 334 6.13 1.23 -3.34
CA MET A 334 5.66 2.28 -2.44
C MET A 334 4.12 2.30 -2.37
N MET A 335 3.55 2.92 -1.35
CA MET A 335 2.11 3.15 -1.26
C MET A 335 1.69 4.37 -2.10
N TYR A 336 1.89 4.30 -3.43
CA TYR A 336 1.59 5.39 -4.38
C TYR A 336 0.12 5.80 -4.37
N GLY A 337 -0.80 4.85 -4.14
CA GLY A 337 -2.23 5.10 -4.07
C GLY A 337 -2.73 5.78 -2.78
N SER A 338 -1.82 6.21 -1.91
CA SER A 338 -2.17 6.95 -0.70
C SER A 338 -2.73 8.33 -1.04
N PHE A 339 -3.83 8.77 -0.43
CA PHE A 339 -4.29 10.16 -0.58
C PHE A 339 -3.27 11.19 -0.09
N MET A 340 -2.32 10.80 0.77
CA MET A 340 -1.22 11.67 1.23
C MET A 340 -0.01 11.68 0.28
N ASN A 341 -0.24 11.36 -1.00
CA ASN A 341 0.74 11.35 -2.07
C ASN A 341 0.40 12.44 -3.10
N TYR A 342 1.25 12.67 -4.09
CA TYR A 342 1.09 13.74 -5.10
C TYR A 342 0.73 13.24 -6.52
N PHE A 343 0.41 11.95 -6.65
CA PHE A 343 -0.15 11.40 -7.89
C PHE A 343 -1.50 12.01 -8.25
N ASP A 344 -1.89 11.82 -9.51
CA ASP A 344 -3.17 12.30 -10.03
C ASP A 344 -4.33 11.68 -9.24
N ASP A 345 -5.46 12.36 -9.16
CA ASP A 345 -6.62 11.93 -8.36
C ASP A 345 -7.07 10.49 -8.68
N ARG A 346 -6.90 10.07 -9.94
CA ARG A 346 -7.22 8.73 -10.46
C ARG A 346 -6.29 7.62 -9.96
N ALA A 347 -5.11 7.98 -9.46
CA ALA A 347 -4.15 7.07 -8.87
C ALA A 347 -4.32 6.94 -7.34
N LEU A 348 -4.90 7.95 -6.68
CA LEU A 348 -5.10 7.96 -5.23
C LEU A 348 -6.39 7.23 -4.83
N PHE A 349 -6.33 6.26 -3.91
CA PHE A 349 -7.48 5.42 -3.55
C PHE A 349 -7.56 4.96 -2.10
N MET A 350 -6.58 5.26 -1.24
CA MET A 350 -6.57 4.76 0.13
C MET A 350 -5.92 5.70 1.16
N PHE A 351 -6.32 5.54 2.42
CA PHE A 351 -5.50 5.82 3.60
C PHE A 351 -5.03 4.50 4.20
N SER A 352 -3.93 4.51 4.95
CA SER A 352 -3.47 3.33 5.68
C SER A 352 -4.11 3.20 7.08
N ASP A 353 -3.98 2.05 7.72
CA ASP A 353 -4.49 1.82 9.07
C ASP A 353 -3.75 2.68 10.11
N GLY A 354 -2.46 2.92 9.92
CA GLY A 354 -1.68 3.88 10.70
C GLY A 354 -2.24 5.31 10.59
N MET A 355 -2.54 5.77 9.37
CA MET A 355 -3.17 7.07 9.12
C MET A 355 -4.55 7.16 9.76
N ARG A 356 -5.36 6.10 9.69
CA ARG A 356 -6.67 6.04 10.37
C ARG A 356 -6.53 6.32 11.86
N LYS A 357 -5.63 5.60 12.54
CA LYS A 357 -5.40 5.77 14.00
C LYS A 357 -4.94 7.19 14.32
N ARG A 358 -4.12 7.79 13.46
CA ARG A 358 -3.64 9.17 13.60
C ARG A 358 -4.76 10.20 13.47
N VAL A 359 -5.64 10.04 12.50
CA VAL A 359 -6.84 10.87 12.34
C VAL A 359 -7.75 10.75 13.56
N GLU A 360 -8.03 9.53 14.03
CA GLU A 360 -8.82 9.30 15.24
C GLU A 360 -8.16 9.94 16.48
N GLY A 361 -6.83 9.81 16.62
CA GLY A 361 -6.06 10.45 17.67
C GLY A 361 -6.15 11.98 17.62
N CYS A 362 -6.00 12.56 16.43
CA CYS A 362 -6.10 14.00 16.22
C CYS A 362 -7.49 14.54 16.62
N ILE A 363 -8.58 13.86 16.25
CA ILE A 363 -9.92 14.30 16.63
C ILE A 363 -10.11 14.24 18.14
N ASN A 364 -9.73 13.14 18.78
CA ASN A 364 -9.90 12.95 20.23
C ASN A 364 -9.07 13.93 21.07
N LEU A 365 -7.85 14.26 20.63
CA LEU A 365 -6.92 15.10 21.36
C LEU A 365 -7.03 16.57 21.00
N TYR A 366 -7.00 16.87 19.71
CA TYR A 366 -6.75 18.22 19.20
C TYR A 366 -8.00 18.89 18.65
N ARG A 367 -9.01 18.12 18.25
CA ARG A 367 -10.30 18.64 17.74
C ARG A 367 -11.52 18.05 18.45
N PRO A 368 -11.54 17.94 19.80
CA PRO A 368 -12.61 17.24 20.52
C PRO A 368 -13.98 17.91 20.41
N GLY A 369 -14.06 19.18 20.01
CA GLY A 369 -15.34 19.85 19.75
C GLY A 369 -16.13 19.24 18.58
N LEU A 370 -15.44 18.60 17.63
CA LEU A 370 -16.08 17.85 16.54
C LEU A 370 -16.82 16.60 17.04
N LEU A 371 -16.51 16.10 18.24
CA LEU A 371 -17.21 14.95 18.85
C LEU A 371 -18.52 15.34 19.55
N THR A 372 -18.75 16.63 19.79
CA THR A 372 -19.87 17.13 20.59
C THR A 372 -20.72 18.18 19.88
N THR A 373 -20.27 18.64 18.71
CA THR A 373 -20.97 19.60 17.88
C THR A 373 -22.32 19.07 17.41
N ASN A 374 -23.32 19.94 17.37
CA ASN A 374 -24.62 19.70 16.75
C ASN A 374 -24.72 20.37 15.37
N GLY A 375 -23.61 20.82 14.80
CA GLY A 375 -23.56 21.57 13.53
C GLY A 375 -24.16 20.81 12.35
N ALA A 376 -24.10 19.48 12.34
CA ALA A 376 -24.70 18.62 11.31
C ALA A 376 -26.18 18.28 11.58
N THR A 377 -26.75 18.69 12.71
CA THR A 377 -28.15 18.43 13.08
C THR A 377 -29.00 19.66 12.76
N ALA A 378 -30.11 19.49 12.04
CA ALA A 378 -30.99 20.62 11.73
C ALA A 378 -31.62 21.29 12.98
N PRO A 379 -31.90 22.62 12.95
CA PRO A 379 -32.49 23.38 14.07
C PRO A 379 -33.97 23.22 14.31
N SER A 380 -34.73 22.87 13.28
CA SER A 380 -36.16 22.64 13.33
C SER A 380 -36.48 21.29 12.71
N SER A 381 -37.76 20.89 12.77
CA SER A 381 -38.23 19.80 11.95
C SER A 381 -37.98 20.12 10.48
N VAL A 382 -37.26 19.24 9.81
CA VAL A 382 -36.96 19.27 8.38
C VAL A 382 -37.43 17.97 7.76
N ASN A 383 -38.03 18.06 6.57
CA ASN A 383 -38.41 16.96 5.71
C ASN A 383 -37.55 17.01 4.44
N ASP A 384 -36.62 16.07 4.30
CA ASP A 384 -35.53 16.12 3.31
C ASP A 384 -35.20 14.69 2.86
N ALA A 385 -35.49 14.41 1.59
CA ALA A 385 -35.26 13.13 0.93
C ALA A 385 -34.10 13.27 -0.07
N PHE A 386 -32.91 12.91 0.38
CA PHE A 386 -31.68 13.06 -0.38
C PHE A 386 -31.45 11.88 -1.34
N LEU A 387 -31.30 12.17 -2.63
CA LEU A 387 -30.86 11.20 -3.63
C LEU A 387 -29.31 11.07 -3.63
N VAL A 388 -28.80 10.04 -2.95
CA VAL A 388 -27.36 9.84 -2.72
C VAL A 388 -26.65 9.36 -3.97
N ASP A 389 -27.17 8.30 -4.60
CA ASP A 389 -26.53 7.62 -5.72
C ASP A 389 -27.56 6.97 -6.65
N VAL A 390 -27.15 6.59 -7.85
CA VAL A 390 -27.96 5.86 -8.83
C VAL A 390 -27.11 4.79 -9.51
N LEU A 391 -27.66 3.63 -9.84
CA LEU A 391 -26.94 2.55 -10.54
C LEU A 391 -27.80 1.97 -11.65
N PRO A 392 -27.31 1.86 -12.90
CA PRO A 392 -25.99 2.29 -13.36
C PRO A 392 -25.78 3.82 -13.31
N ARG A 393 -24.62 4.24 -12.79
CA ARG A 393 -24.15 5.62 -12.82
C ARG A 393 -23.13 5.82 -13.92
N GLY A 394 -23.38 6.76 -14.82
CA GLY A 394 -22.34 7.30 -15.68
C GLY A 394 -22.14 8.78 -15.43
N LEU A 395 -20.89 9.22 -15.49
CA LEU A 395 -20.51 10.63 -15.48
C LEU A 395 -20.29 11.09 -16.92
N ARG A 396 -20.25 12.41 -17.15
CA ARG A 396 -20.06 12.95 -18.50
C ARG A 396 -18.75 12.47 -19.13
N GLU A 397 -17.66 12.43 -18.37
CA GLU A 397 -16.38 11.88 -18.85
C GLU A 397 -16.35 10.35 -18.90
N ARG A 398 -17.13 9.70 -18.02
CA ARG A 398 -17.12 8.24 -17.80
C ARG A 398 -18.52 7.70 -18.00
N ARG A 399 -19.01 7.80 -19.23
CA ARG A 399 -20.34 7.31 -19.60
C ARG A 399 -20.46 5.82 -19.25
N SER A 400 -21.61 5.43 -18.71
CA SER A 400 -21.88 4.02 -18.47
C SER A 400 -22.54 3.40 -19.69
N PHE A 401 -21.96 2.32 -20.20
CA PHE A 401 -22.49 1.55 -21.33
C PHE A 401 -23.25 0.36 -20.79
N PHE A 402 -24.47 0.12 -21.24
CA PHE A 402 -25.22 -1.05 -20.78
C PHE A 402 -26.20 -1.58 -21.81
N VAL A 403 -26.55 -2.85 -21.62
CA VAL A 403 -27.52 -3.57 -22.44
C VAL A 403 -28.92 -3.01 -22.16
N ASP A 404 -29.74 -2.88 -23.20
CA ASP A 404 -31.15 -2.57 -23.06
C ASP A 404 -31.82 -3.43 -21.96
N LYS A 405 -32.69 -2.80 -21.15
CA LYS A 405 -33.38 -3.39 -19.99
C LYS A 405 -32.47 -3.75 -18.81
N THR A 406 -31.32 -3.09 -18.67
CA THR A 406 -30.53 -3.19 -17.44
C THR A 406 -31.32 -2.63 -16.24
N PRO A 407 -31.31 -3.26 -15.05
CA PRO A 407 -32.01 -2.75 -13.88
C PRO A 407 -31.41 -1.44 -13.36
N LEU A 408 -32.27 -0.44 -13.13
CA LEU A 408 -31.96 0.85 -12.55
C LEU A 408 -32.35 0.86 -11.06
N SER A 409 -31.49 1.40 -10.21
CA SER A 409 -31.75 1.56 -8.78
C SER A 409 -31.21 2.88 -8.26
N ALA A 410 -31.83 3.43 -7.23
CA ALA A 410 -31.38 4.66 -6.58
C ALA A 410 -31.15 4.46 -5.08
N THR A 411 -30.09 5.05 -4.54
CA THR A 411 -29.86 5.10 -3.10
C THR A 411 -30.42 6.40 -2.55
N LEU A 412 -31.35 6.29 -1.62
CA LEU A 412 -32.03 7.38 -0.95
C LEU A 412 -31.56 7.46 0.51
N ARG A 413 -31.30 8.68 1.00
CA ARG A 413 -31.05 8.97 2.42
C ARG A 413 -32.15 9.86 2.96
N ASN A 414 -32.64 9.55 4.15
CA ASN A 414 -33.48 10.48 4.89
C ASN A 414 -32.60 11.50 5.62
N ASN A 415 -32.48 12.71 5.09
CA ASN A 415 -31.77 13.82 5.75
C ASN A 415 -32.72 14.67 6.61
N GLY A 416 -34.01 14.36 6.61
CA GLY A 416 -34.99 14.94 7.50
C GLY A 416 -34.82 14.50 8.95
N THR A 417 -35.48 15.21 9.84
CA THR A 417 -35.45 14.96 11.30
C THR A 417 -36.44 13.89 11.78
N GLY A 418 -37.52 13.66 11.02
CA GLY A 418 -38.50 12.61 11.28
C GLY A 418 -38.23 11.36 10.45
N ALA A 419 -39.03 10.30 10.63
CA ALA A 419 -38.98 9.16 9.72
C ALA A 419 -39.56 9.53 8.34
N LEU A 420 -38.94 9.04 7.28
CA LEU A 420 -39.44 9.18 5.91
C LEU A 420 -40.31 7.95 5.59
N ALA A 421 -41.61 8.18 5.52
CA ALA A 421 -42.66 7.19 5.29
C ALA A 421 -43.05 7.08 3.80
N SER A 422 -42.82 8.12 3.00
CA SER A 422 -43.02 8.06 1.55
C SER A 422 -42.17 9.07 0.81
N VAL A 423 -41.85 8.80 -0.46
CA VAL A 423 -41.25 9.78 -1.37
C VAL A 423 -41.65 9.46 -2.81
N ASN A 424 -41.81 10.47 -3.66
CA ASN A 424 -41.90 10.30 -5.09
C ASN A 424 -40.51 10.33 -5.71
N VAL A 425 -40.17 9.31 -6.51
CA VAL A 425 -38.96 9.32 -7.35
C VAL A 425 -39.38 9.39 -8.80
N SER A 426 -38.86 10.39 -9.50
CA SER A 426 -39.14 10.66 -10.90
C SER A 426 -37.91 10.42 -11.75
N ILE A 427 -38.11 9.86 -12.95
CA ILE A 427 -37.04 9.55 -13.89
C ILE A 427 -37.43 10.15 -15.25
N ALA A 428 -36.66 11.12 -15.72
CA ALA A 428 -36.74 11.60 -17.09
C ALA A 428 -35.58 11.02 -17.90
N VAL A 429 -35.91 10.43 -19.05
CA VAL A 429 -34.92 10.03 -20.07
C VAL A 429 -34.86 11.16 -21.08
N ASP A 430 -33.71 11.81 -21.14
CA ASP A 430 -33.48 13.05 -21.88
C ASP A 430 -34.46 14.15 -21.45
N ALA A 431 -34.94 14.98 -22.38
CA ALA A 431 -35.90 16.04 -22.12
C ALA A 431 -37.38 15.57 -22.17
N ASN A 432 -37.63 14.25 -22.09
CA ASN A 432 -38.97 13.70 -22.15
C ASN A 432 -39.70 13.82 -20.80
N ALA A 433 -41.02 13.63 -20.83
CA ALA A 433 -41.84 13.64 -19.62
C ALA A 433 -41.36 12.56 -18.62
N PRO A 434 -41.21 12.91 -17.33
CA PRO A 434 -40.72 11.99 -16.31
C PRO A 434 -41.75 10.91 -15.97
N ALA A 435 -41.27 9.69 -15.72
CA ALA A 435 -42.05 8.65 -15.05
C ALA A 435 -41.86 8.76 -13.53
N THR A 436 -42.95 8.92 -12.78
CA THR A 436 -42.92 9.09 -11.32
C THR A 436 -43.49 7.85 -10.62
N THR A 437 -42.75 7.33 -9.64
CA THR A 437 -43.19 6.25 -8.76
C THR A 437 -43.17 6.73 -7.32
N THR A 438 -44.25 6.46 -6.58
CA THR A 438 -44.31 6.72 -5.13
C THR A 438 -43.84 5.48 -4.38
N PHE A 439 -42.80 5.64 -3.56
CA PHE A 439 -42.29 4.58 -2.70
C PHE A 439 -42.82 4.77 -1.29
N ALA A 440 -43.40 3.70 -0.72
CA ALA A 440 -43.70 3.62 0.71
C ALA A 440 -42.46 3.13 1.47
N LEU A 441 -42.12 3.80 2.56
CA LEU A 441 -40.88 3.64 3.31
C LEU A 441 -41.14 3.60 4.82
N ASN A 442 -40.11 3.25 5.58
CA ASN A 442 -40.03 3.47 7.02
C ASN A 442 -38.57 3.78 7.37
N LEU A 443 -38.02 4.82 6.75
CA LEU A 443 -36.60 5.14 6.79
C LEU A 443 -36.31 6.13 7.92
N SER A 444 -35.56 5.71 8.93
CA SER A 444 -35.16 6.59 10.03
C SER A 444 -34.25 7.73 9.57
N SER A 445 -34.26 8.85 10.30
CA SER A 445 -33.34 9.96 10.05
C SER A 445 -31.88 9.49 9.97
N GLY A 446 -31.15 9.97 8.98
CA GLY A 446 -29.76 9.65 8.70
C GLY A 446 -29.50 8.28 8.05
N ALA A 447 -30.53 7.44 7.86
CA ALA A 447 -30.40 6.13 7.26
C ALA A 447 -30.56 6.17 5.72
N ASP A 448 -29.93 5.19 5.07
CA ASP A 448 -29.97 5.00 3.62
C ASP A 448 -30.81 3.77 3.27
N THR A 449 -31.45 3.77 2.10
CA THR A 449 -32.12 2.62 1.49
C THR A 449 -31.91 2.62 -0.02
N THR A 450 -32.02 1.45 -0.66
CA THR A 450 -31.93 1.33 -2.11
C THR A 450 -33.31 1.01 -2.68
N LEU A 451 -33.75 1.83 -3.63
CA LEU A 451 -35.01 1.71 -4.34
C LEU A 451 -34.79 1.06 -5.70
N ASP A 452 -35.60 0.06 -6.03
CA ASP A 452 -35.68 -0.51 -7.36
C ASP A 452 -36.53 0.40 -8.26
N LEU A 453 -35.92 0.94 -9.31
CA LEU A 453 -36.55 1.86 -10.25
C LEU A 453 -37.02 1.14 -11.52
N GLY A 454 -36.94 -0.19 -11.57
CA GLY A 454 -37.31 -1.01 -12.71
C GLY A 454 -36.22 -1.10 -13.76
N LEU A 455 -36.61 -1.44 -14.99
CA LEU A 455 -35.69 -1.64 -16.11
C LEU A 455 -35.60 -0.36 -16.95
N ILE A 456 -34.40 0.10 -17.27
CA ILE A 456 -34.22 1.23 -18.19
C ILE A 456 -34.23 0.74 -19.65
N SER A 457 -35.05 1.36 -20.49
CA SER A 457 -35.14 1.06 -21.92
C SER A 457 -35.43 2.34 -22.70
N SER A 458 -34.69 2.56 -23.78
CA SER A 458 -34.84 3.67 -24.74
C SER A 458 -34.28 3.24 -26.09
N THR A 459 -34.28 4.14 -27.08
CA THR A 459 -33.60 3.90 -28.36
C THR A 459 -32.11 3.59 -28.15
N PRO A 460 -31.44 2.84 -29.03
CA PRO A 460 -30.00 2.66 -28.93
C PRO A 460 -29.24 4.00 -29.01
N GLY A 461 -28.18 4.15 -28.22
CA GLY A 461 -27.32 5.32 -28.24
C GLY A 461 -27.20 6.06 -26.90
N ASN A 462 -26.70 7.28 -26.95
CA ASN A 462 -26.40 8.10 -25.78
C ASN A 462 -27.66 8.76 -25.23
N HIS A 463 -27.85 8.66 -23.92
CA HIS A 463 -28.94 9.34 -23.20
C HIS A 463 -28.43 10.05 -21.94
N THR A 464 -29.25 10.96 -21.43
CA THR A 464 -29.10 11.56 -20.11
C THR A 464 -30.30 11.19 -19.25
N LEU A 465 -30.07 10.55 -18.11
CA LEU A 465 -31.12 10.32 -17.12
C LEU A 465 -31.10 11.45 -16.10
N ALA A 466 -32.24 12.07 -15.84
CA ALA A 466 -32.46 12.92 -14.69
C ALA A 466 -33.34 12.17 -13.69
N ILE A 467 -32.81 11.87 -12.51
CA ILE A 467 -33.51 11.18 -11.44
C ILE A 467 -33.67 12.18 -10.30
N TYR A 468 -34.89 12.34 -9.78
CA TYR A 468 -35.11 13.26 -8.68
C TYR A 468 -36.21 12.84 -7.72
N THR A 469 -36.03 13.21 -6.46
CA THR A 469 -37.00 13.05 -5.38
C THR A 469 -37.98 14.22 -5.35
N SER A 470 -39.18 13.97 -4.82
CA SER A 470 -40.15 15.02 -4.53
C SER A 470 -41.18 14.53 -3.52
N ILE A 471 -41.87 15.48 -2.90
CA ILE A 471 -43.01 15.23 -2.00
C ILE A 471 -42.71 14.21 -0.88
N PRO A 472 -41.58 14.31 -0.15
CA PRO A 472 -41.34 13.45 1.00
C PRO A 472 -42.49 13.56 2.00
N ASN A 473 -42.99 12.44 2.52
CA ASN A 473 -44.11 12.40 3.47
C ASN A 473 -45.38 13.18 3.03
N GLY A 474 -45.59 13.38 1.73
CA GLY A 474 -46.77 14.09 1.23
C GLY A 474 -46.65 15.63 1.23
N THR A 475 -45.50 16.20 1.61
CA THR A 475 -45.26 17.66 1.62
C THR A 475 -44.05 18.05 0.79
N ALA A 476 -43.88 19.34 0.47
CA ALA A 476 -42.68 19.82 -0.20
C ALA A 476 -41.41 19.41 0.57
N ASP A 477 -40.34 19.14 -0.18
CA ASP A 477 -39.01 18.94 0.37
C ASP A 477 -38.42 20.29 0.78
N ASP A 478 -37.83 20.35 1.98
CA ASP A 478 -37.25 21.57 2.53
C ASP A 478 -35.87 21.90 1.92
N TYR A 479 -35.22 20.94 1.22
CA TYR A 479 -33.88 21.11 0.68
C TYR A 479 -33.70 20.56 -0.74
N LEU A 480 -34.15 21.33 -1.73
CA LEU A 480 -34.20 20.92 -3.14
C LEU A 480 -32.84 20.64 -3.82
N ASN A 481 -31.73 21.15 -3.27
CA ASN A 481 -30.42 21.08 -3.93
C ASN A 481 -29.78 19.68 -3.91
N ASN A 482 -30.32 18.75 -3.11
CA ASN A 482 -29.85 17.38 -3.03
C ASN A 482 -30.80 16.37 -3.72
N ASP A 483 -31.94 16.84 -4.24
CA ASP A 483 -33.01 15.98 -4.75
C ASP A 483 -32.66 15.33 -6.09
N THR A 484 -31.85 15.99 -6.92
CA THR A 484 -31.62 15.61 -8.32
C THR A 484 -30.22 15.02 -8.56
N LEU A 485 -30.18 13.91 -9.31
CA LEU A 485 -28.98 13.31 -9.88
C LEU A 485 -29.11 13.15 -11.39
N TYR A 486 -27.98 13.28 -12.08
CA TYR A 486 -27.86 12.95 -13.49
C TYR A 486 -27.01 11.71 -13.69
N SER A 487 -27.40 10.84 -14.62
CA SER A 487 -26.59 9.71 -15.09
C SER A 487 -26.47 9.76 -16.61
N PHE A 488 -25.24 9.76 -17.11
CA PHE A 488 -24.95 9.77 -18.55
C PHE A 488 -24.70 8.35 -19.03
N ILE A 489 -25.57 7.87 -19.92
CA ILE A 489 -25.63 6.45 -20.26
C ILE A 489 -25.53 6.22 -21.77
N ASN A 490 -25.15 5.02 -22.18
CA ASN A 490 -25.35 4.52 -23.54
C ASN A 490 -26.13 3.21 -23.48
N ILE A 491 -27.23 3.15 -24.23
CA ILE A 491 -28.00 1.91 -24.39
C ILE A 491 -27.49 1.19 -25.64
N ASP A 492 -26.87 0.04 -25.40
CA ASP A 492 -26.41 -0.86 -26.45
C ASP A 492 -27.41 -2.00 -26.70
N THR A 493 -27.57 -2.33 -27.97
CA THR A 493 -28.39 -3.45 -28.45
C THR A 493 -27.60 -4.43 -29.30
N ALA A 494 -26.35 -4.10 -29.67
CA ALA A 494 -25.47 -5.02 -30.35
C ALA A 494 -25.11 -6.18 -29.43
N THR A 495 -25.08 -7.39 -29.99
CA THR A 495 -24.73 -8.59 -29.22
C THR A 495 -23.81 -9.50 -30.00
N ALA A 496 -22.86 -10.09 -29.30
CA ALA A 496 -22.02 -11.17 -29.80
C ALA A 496 -22.14 -12.43 -28.93
N THR A 497 -21.53 -13.54 -29.35
CA THR A 497 -21.47 -14.80 -28.60
C THR A 497 -20.03 -15.29 -28.49
N LEU A 498 -19.76 -16.21 -27.56
CA LEU A 498 -18.45 -16.87 -27.48
C LEU A 498 -18.28 -17.98 -28.56
N PRO A 499 -17.04 -18.29 -28.97
CA PRO A 499 -15.85 -17.47 -28.77
C PRO A 499 -16.00 -16.15 -29.54
N PHE A 500 -15.52 -15.06 -28.95
CA PHE A 500 -15.55 -13.74 -29.57
C PHE A 500 -14.13 -13.34 -29.95
N VAL A 501 -13.90 -13.00 -31.22
CA VAL A 501 -12.58 -12.66 -31.75
C VAL A 501 -12.69 -11.40 -32.60
N GLU A 502 -11.75 -10.48 -32.42
CA GLU A 502 -11.57 -9.27 -33.24
C GLU A 502 -10.06 -9.05 -33.46
N ASP A 503 -9.65 -9.02 -34.74
CA ASP A 503 -8.25 -8.84 -35.17
C ASP A 503 -8.01 -7.49 -35.86
N PHE A 504 -9.03 -6.61 -35.91
CA PHE A 504 -9.00 -5.28 -36.51
C PHE A 504 -8.47 -5.21 -37.95
N SER A 505 -8.40 -6.33 -38.67
CA SER A 505 -7.84 -6.40 -40.02
C SER A 505 -8.75 -5.74 -41.06
N ALA A 506 -10.06 -5.68 -40.79
CA ALA A 506 -11.05 -5.01 -41.64
C ALA A 506 -10.90 -3.48 -41.63
N PRO A 507 -11.13 -2.77 -42.76
CA PRO A 507 -10.94 -1.31 -42.84
C PRO A 507 -11.99 -0.48 -42.09
N THR A 508 -13.10 -1.08 -41.64
CA THR A 508 -14.15 -0.39 -40.89
C THR A 508 -13.77 -0.29 -39.42
N PHE A 509 -13.79 0.94 -38.87
CA PHE A 509 -13.51 1.18 -37.45
C PHE A 509 -14.50 2.20 -36.86
N PRO A 510 -15.03 1.97 -35.64
CA PRO A 510 -14.88 0.73 -34.86
C PRO A 510 -15.54 -0.46 -35.59
N PRO A 511 -15.13 -1.72 -35.30
CA PRO A 511 -15.76 -2.88 -35.93
C PRO A 511 -17.27 -2.95 -35.63
N PRO A 512 -18.08 -3.64 -36.46
CA PRO A 512 -19.53 -3.71 -36.24
C PRO A 512 -19.90 -4.12 -34.81
N GLY A 513 -20.72 -3.31 -34.14
CA GLY A 513 -21.18 -3.53 -32.77
C GLY A 513 -20.25 -2.99 -31.67
N TRP A 514 -19.00 -2.64 -32.00
CA TRP A 514 -18.14 -1.91 -31.08
C TRP A 514 -18.53 -0.43 -31.00
N GLN A 515 -18.21 0.19 -29.88
CA GLN A 515 -18.48 1.60 -29.62
C GLN A 515 -17.22 2.33 -29.17
N ILE A 516 -17.18 3.64 -29.42
CA ILE A 516 -16.13 4.54 -28.94
C ILE A 516 -16.80 5.60 -28.06
N TRP A 517 -16.18 5.90 -26.93
CA TRP A 517 -16.52 7.06 -26.12
C TRP A 517 -15.33 8.02 -26.05
N ASN A 518 -15.47 9.16 -26.72
CA ASN A 518 -14.56 10.30 -26.57
C ASN A 518 -15.24 11.40 -25.74
N PRO A 519 -14.88 11.57 -24.45
CA PRO A 519 -15.43 12.61 -23.60
C PRO A 519 -14.90 14.03 -23.90
N ASN A 520 -13.80 14.15 -24.63
CA ASN A 520 -13.15 15.42 -24.97
C ASN A 520 -13.94 16.21 -26.03
N GLY A 521 -14.82 15.53 -26.76
CA GLY A 521 -15.79 16.15 -27.68
C GLY A 521 -15.21 16.54 -29.04
N ASP A 522 -13.92 16.31 -29.27
CA ASP A 522 -13.36 16.31 -30.62
C ASP A 522 -13.61 14.94 -31.30
N SER A 523 -13.57 14.88 -32.62
CA SER A 523 -13.82 13.63 -33.38
C SER A 523 -12.54 13.01 -33.95
N ALA A 524 -11.38 13.62 -33.71
CA ALA A 524 -10.11 13.26 -34.35
C ALA A 524 -9.11 12.61 -33.38
N ASN A 525 -9.20 12.94 -32.09
CA ASN A 525 -8.30 12.53 -31.02
C ASN A 525 -8.96 11.41 -30.21
N THR A 526 -9.21 10.28 -30.85
CA THR A 526 -9.80 9.10 -30.18
C THR A 526 -9.25 7.80 -30.77
N TRP A 527 -9.78 6.66 -30.32
CA TRP A 527 -9.47 5.36 -30.92
C TRP A 527 -9.75 5.37 -32.42
N THR A 528 -8.79 4.91 -33.21
CA THR A 528 -8.90 4.74 -34.66
C THR A 528 -8.28 3.40 -35.08
N ARG A 529 -8.30 3.10 -36.37
CA ARG A 529 -7.56 1.96 -36.92
C ARG A 529 -6.29 2.45 -37.60
N ASP A 530 -5.15 1.88 -37.23
CA ASP A 530 -3.93 2.01 -38.04
C ASP A 530 -3.88 0.93 -39.12
N GLY A 531 -3.67 1.33 -40.37
CA GLY A 531 -3.62 0.42 -41.51
C GLY A 531 -2.24 -0.16 -41.81
N SER A 532 -1.23 0.21 -41.03
CA SER A 532 0.17 -0.23 -41.23
C SER A 532 0.66 -1.17 -40.12
N SER A 533 0.19 -0.99 -38.89
CA SER A 533 0.48 -1.83 -37.74
C SER A 533 -0.50 -3.00 -37.61
N GLY A 534 -0.12 -4.02 -36.86
CA GLY A 534 -0.89 -5.24 -36.58
C GLY A 534 0.06 -6.40 -36.28
N TYR A 535 -0.43 -7.45 -35.63
CA TYR A 535 0.38 -8.59 -35.23
C TYR A 535 0.56 -9.59 -36.37
N THR A 536 -0.52 -10.20 -36.85
CA THR A 536 -0.49 -11.17 -37.95
C THR A 536 -0.71 -10.50 -39.30
N ASN A 537 -1.74 -9.65 -39.39
CA ASN A 537 -2.12 -8.91 -40.58
C ASN A 537 -2.05 -7.41 -40.29
N VAL A 538 -2.11 -6.58 -41.33
CA VAL A 538 -2.23 -5.13 -41.13
C VAL A 538 -3.64 -4.74 -40.68
N GLY A 539 -3.73 -3.79 -39.77
CA GLY A 539 -4.94 -3.42 -39.05
C GLY A 539 -4.77 -3.64 -37.55
N ALA A 540 -4.82 -2.57 -36.77
CA ALA A 540 -4.84 -2.63 -35.30
C ALA A 540 -5.69 -1.47 -34.76
N ALA A 541 -6.34 -1.67 -33.62
CA ALA A 541 -6.91 -0.56 -32.87
C ALA A 541 -5.77 0.31 -32.33
N PHE A 542 -5.86 1.61 -32.55
CA PHE A 542 -4.76 2.56 -32.41
C PHE A 542 -5.20 3.82 -31.66
N PHE A 543 -4.34 4.30 -30.77
CA PHE A 543 -4.49 5.61 -30.14
C PHE A 543 -3.22 6.46 -30.36
N ASP A 544 -3.40 7.68 -30.87
CA ASP A 544 -2.32 8.61 -31.23
C ASP A 544 -1.84 9.46 -30.05
N ASN A 545 -1.39 8.78 -28.99
CA ASN A 545 -0.77 9.45 -27.84
C ASN A 545 0.49 10.24 -28.24
N TYR A 546 1.06 10.00 -29.43
CA TYR A 546 2.21 10.75 -29.92
C TYR A 546 1.81 12.16 -30.40
N ASN A 547 0.73 12.35 -31.15
CA ASN A 547 0.40 13.69 -31.66
C ASN A 547 -0.62 14.45 -30.80
N ILE A 548 -1.40 13.75 -29.97
CA ILE A 548 -2.46 14.37 -29.16
C ILE A 548 -1.87 14.98 -27.88
N ASN A 549 -1.71 16.30 -27.86
CA ASN A 549 -1.21 17.04 -26.68
C ASN A 549 -2.35 17.40 -25.70
N GLU A 550 -3.07 16.38 -25.24
CA GLU A 550 -4.17 16.49 -24.27
C GLU A 550 -3.92 15.54 -23.10
N ILE A 551 -2.95 15.89 -22.27
CA ILE A 551 -2.56 15.07 -21.12
C ILE A 551 -3.76 14.88 -20.18
N GLY A 552 -3.95 13.65 -19.70
CA GLY A 552 -5.02 13.27 -18.80
C GLY A 552 -6.31 12.85 -19.49
N SER A 553 -6.45 13.05 -20.81
CA SER A 553 -7.65 12.64 -21.56
C SER A 553 -7.87 11.12 -21.52
N LEU A 554 -9.15 10.72 -21.57
CA LEU A 554 -9.57 9.33 -21.43
C LEU A 554 -10.48 8.94 -22.59
N ASP A 555 -10.19 7.83 -23.24
CA ASP A 555 -11.00 7.36 -24.35
C ASP A 555 -11.26 5.87 -24.23
N ASP A 556 -12.53 5.49 -24.39
CA ASP A 556 -12.95 4.11 -24.27
C ASP A 556 -13.24 3.50 -25.66
N LEU A 557 -12.71 2.29 -25.90
CA LEU A 557 -13.14 1.37 -26.94
C LEU A 557 -13.89 0.21 -26.28
N ILE A 558 -15.16 0.03 -26.64
CA ILE A 558 -16.12 -0.85 -25.94
C ILE A 558 -16.57 -1.97 -26.87
N THR A 559 -16.51 -3.22 -26.40
CA THR A 559 -17.04 -4.38 -27.13
C THR A 559 -18.56 -4.32 -27.23
N PRO A 560 -19.20 -4.99 -28.21
CA PRO A 560 -20.62 -5.32 -28.10
C PRO A 560 -20.89 -6.14 -26.82
N ALA A 561 -22.16 -6.23 -26.41
CA ALA A 561 -22.53 -7.10 -25.28
C ALA A 561 -22.40 -8.59 -25.64
N ILE A 562 -21.47 -9.29 -24.99
CA ILE A 562 -21.13 -10.68 -25.28
C ILE A 562 -22.01 -11.62 -24.45
N ASN A 563 -22.82 -12.43 -25.12
CA ASN A 563 -23.55 -13.52 -24.50
C ASN A 563 -22.60 -14.69 -24.23
N ILE A 564 -22.38 -14.96 -22.95
CA ILE A 564 -21.49 -16.04 -22.49
C ILE A 564 -22.17 -17.42 -22.51
N GLY A 565 -23.47 -17.50 -22.81
CA GLY A 565 -24.23 -18.75 -22.83
C GLY A 565 -24.16 -19.46 -21.48
N THR A 566 -23.68 -20.71 -21.48
CA THR A 566 -23.49 -21.54 -20.28
C THR A 566 -22.05 -21.54 -19.77
N ALA A 567 -21.15 -20.73 -20.34
CA ALA A 567 -19.75 -20.73 -19.94
C ALA A 567 -19.58 -20.33 -18.47
N SER A 568 -18.81 -21.12 -17.73
CA SER A 568 -18.47 -20.88 -16.32
C SER A 568 -17.13 -20.22 -16.11
N ASP A 569 -16.29 -20.23 -17.13
CA ASP A 569 -14.95 -19.70 -17.11
C ASP A 569 -14.75 -18.86 -18.37
N ILE A 570 -14.14 -17.69 -18.24
CA ILE A 570 -13.85 -16.83 -19.38
C ILE A 570 -12.48 -16.23 -19.23
N GLN A 571 -11.69 -16.32 -20.28
CA GLN A 571 -10.42 -15.63 -20.40
C GLN A 571 -10.52 -14.58 -21.49
N LEU A 572 -10.04 -13.39 -21.19
CA LEU A 572 -9.75 -12.36 -22.17
C LEU A 572 -8.27 -12.46 -22.53
N ASN A 573 -8.00 -12.63 -23.81
CA ASN A 573 -6.67 -12.55 -24.39
C ASN A 573 -6.65 -11.37 -25.36
N PHE A 574 -5.60 -10.57 -25.37
CA PHE A 574 -5.37 -9.55 -26.38
C PHE A 574 -3.89 -9.26 -26.51
N LYS A 575 -3.49 -8.73 -27.65
CA LYS A 575 -2.12 -8.25 -27.88
C LYS A 575 -2.06 -6.75 -27.70
N VAL A 576 -0.97 -6.30 -27.10
CA VAL A 576 -0.67 -4.88 -26.92
C VAL A 576 0.72 -4.58 -27.49
N ALA A 577 0.87 -3.40 -28.09
CA ALA A 577 2.18 -2.87 -28.47
C ALA A 577 2.28 -1.39 -28.09
N HIS A 578 3.36 -1.01 -27.42
CA HIS A 578 3.65 0.35 -26.99
C HIS A 578 5.15 0.55 -26.74
N ALA A 579 5.65 1.76 -26.92
CA ALA A 579 6.98 2.16 -26.50
C ALA A 579 6.92 3.49 -25.78
N VAL A 580 7.55 3.59 -24.61
CA VAL A 580 7.65 4.87 -23.90
C VAL A 580 8.56 5.85 -24.64
N ILE A 581 8.38 7.16 -24.41
CA ILE A 581 9.22 8.17 -25.07
C ILE A 581 10.60 8.31 -24.43
N ASP A 582 10.70 8.06 -23.13
CA ASP A 582 11.95 8.06 -22.37
C ASP A 582 11.95 6.96 -21.29
N THR A 583 13.11 6.75 -20.66
CA THR A 583 13.33 5.75 -19.61
C THR A 583 12.88 6.22 -18.22
N ILE A 584 12.48 7.48 -18.06
CA ILE A 584 12.11 8.04 -16.77
C ILE A 584 10.66 7.69 -16.52
N ASP A 585 10.48 6.74 -15.61
CA ASP A 585 9.20 6.16 -15.26
C ASP A 585 8.31 7.12 -14.47
N VAL A 586 8.14 8.40 -14.81
CA VAL A 586 7.23 9.31 -14.08
C VAL A 586 6.71 10.51 -14.86
N SER A 587 7.30 10.88 -16.00
CA SER A 587 6.99 12.19 -16.60
C SER A 587 5.83 12.24 -17.60
N THR A 588 5.53 11.13 -18.29
CA THR A 588 4.52 11.09 -19.38
C THR A 588 4.01 9.67 -19.61
N TRP A 589 3.04 9.23 -18.80
CA TRP A 589 2.57 7.85 -18.83
C TRP A 589 1.28 7.66 -19.59
N ASP A 590 1.41 7.27 -20.85
CA ASP A 590 0.30 6.66 -21.55
C ASP A 590 -0.11 5.39 -20.83
N GLY A 591 -1.42 5.18 -20.75
CA GLY A 591 -1.99 4.12 -19.95
C GLY A 591 -3.03 3.33 -20.69
N LEU A 592 -3.08 2.03 -20.39
CA LEU A 592 -4.16 1.15 -20.77
C LEU A 592 -4.82 0.58 -19.51
N GLU A 593 -6.13 0.78 -19.42
CA GLU A 593 -6.98 0.17 -18.40
C GLU A 593 -8.01 -0.74 -19.10
N VAL A 594 -8.33 -1.89 -18.49
CA VAL A 594 -9.45 -2.74 -18.95
C VAL A 594 -10.48 -2.84 -17.84
N TYR A 595 -11.71 -2.48 -18.19
CA TYR A 595 -12.88 -2.62 -17.32
C TYR A 595 -13.80 -3.71 -17.85
N VAL A 596 -14.42 -4.45 -16.94
CA VAL A 596 -15.38 -5.51 -17.27
C VAL A 596 -16.70 -5.29 -16.53
N SER A 597 -17.81 -5.56 -17.20
CA SER A 597 -19.12 -5.65 -16.59
C SER A 597 -19.77 -6.98 -16.94
N GLY A 598 -20.01 -7.82 -15.93
CA GLY A 598 -20.76 -9.07 -16.11
C GLY A 598 -22.27 -8.93 -15.91
N ASN A 599 -22.77 -7.77 -15.48
CA ASN A 599 -24.20 -7.50 -15.25
C ASN A 599 -24.81 -6.61 -16.34
N GLY A 600 -24.39 -6.81 -17.59
CA GLY A 600 -24.90 -6.05 -18.72
C GLY A 600 -24.64 -4.55 -18.64
N GLY A 601 -23.62 -4.10 -17.91
CA GLY A 601 -23.26 -2.69 -17.80
C GLY A 601 -23.81 -1.94 -16.57
N LYS A 602 -24.51 -2.63 -15.65
CA LYS A 602 -24.97 -2.02 -14.39
C LYS A 602 -23.81 -1.50 -13.53
N SER A 603 -22.69 -2.21 -13.52
CA SER A 603 -21.44 -1.79 -12.85
C SER A 603 -20.21 -2.33 -13.56
N TYR A 604 -19.09 -1.61 -13.47
CA TYR A 604 -17.82 -1.98 -14.06
C TYR A 604 -16.75 -2.20 -12.99
N GLN A 605 -15.89 -3.20 -13.21
CA GLN A 605 -14.72 -3.50 -12.38
C GLN A 605 -13.45 -3.30 -13.20
N LEU A 606 -12.46 -2.62 -12.62
CA LEU A 606 -11.12 -2.52 -13.22
C LEU A 606 -10.40 -3.86 -13.01
N VAL A 607 -9.92 -4.47 -14.09
CA VAL A 607 -9.28 -5.80 -14.07
C VAL A 607 -7.85 -5.78 -14.62
N TYR A 608 -7.47 -4.67 -15.24
CA TYR A 608 -6.13 -4.46 -15.78
C TYR A 608 -5.81 -2.97 -15.75
N LYS A 609 -4.58 -2.64 -15.36
CA LYS A 609 -4.04 -1.29 -15.44
C LYS A 609 -2.53 -1.35 -15.60
N LYS A 610 -2.02 -0.90 -16.75
CA LYS A 610 -0.59 -0.72 -16.99
C LYS A 610 -0.34 0.61 -17.69
N THR A 611 0.74 1.25 -17.30
CA THR A 611 1.18 2.57 -17.77
C THR A 611 2.71 2.58 -17.87
N GLY A 612 3.27 3.51 -18.64
CA GLY A 612 4.72 3.71 -18.72
C GLY A 612 5.50 2.44 -19.02
N LYS A 613 6.57 2.17 -18.24
CA LYS A 613 7.45 1.00 -18.47
C LYS A 613 6.74 -0.35 -18.35
N HIS A 614 5.67 -0.42 -17.57
CA HIS A 614 4.89 -1.65 -17.39
C HIS A 614 3.98 -1.94 -18.58
N LEU A 615 3.56 -0.89 -19.30
CA LEU A 615 2.82 -1.03 -20.56
C LEU A 615 3.76 -1.33 -21.74
N ALA A 616 4.98 -0.76 -21.72
CA ALA A 616 5.94 -0.87 -22.80
C ALA A 616 6.23 -2.32 -23.22
N THR A 617 6.28 -2.53 -24.53
CA THR A 617 6.64 -3.80 -25.19
C THR A 617 7.88 -3.66 -26.06
N SER A 618 8.41 -2.45 -26.19
CA SER A 618 9.59 -2.12 -26.98
C SER A 618 10.46 -1.10 -26.25
N SER A 619 11.73 -1.01 -26.66
CA SER A 619 12.65 -0.01 -26.13
C SER A 619 12.13 1.42 -26.35
N PRO A 620 12.48 2.36 -25.45
CA PRO A 620 12.04 3.75 -25.57
C PRO A 620 12.39 4.37 -26.93
N THR A 621 11.48 5.18 -27.48
CA THR A 621 11.67 5.84 -28.77
C THR A 621 11.07 7.23 -28.79
N ARG A 622 11.81 8.19 -29.35
CA ARG A 622 11.40 9.60 -29.47
C ARG A 622 10.67 9.91 -30.78
N ILE A 623 10.58 8.95 -31.70
CA ILE A 623 9.77 9.04 -32.91
C ILE A 623 8.45 8.30 -32.69
N ALA A 624 7.46 8.58 -33.54
CA ALA A 624 6.18 7.88 -33.51
C ALA A 624 6.40 6.36 -33.59
N PHE A 625 5.91 5.65 -32.58
CA PHE A 625 6.02 4.20 -32.49
C PHE A 625 5.01 3.53 -33.42
N SER A 626 5.44 2.45 -34.06
CA SER A 626 4.62 1.59 -34.92
C SER A 626 4.99 0.13 -34.70
N ALA A 627 4.04 -0.77 -34.93
CA ALA A 627 4.20 -2.21 -34.71
C ALA A 627 3.67 -3.01 -35.91
N PRO A 628 4.37 -2.99 -37.07
CA PRO A 628 3.94 -3.71 -38.26
C PRO A 628 4.05 -5.24 -38.10
N PRO A 629 3.30 -6.03 -38.89
CA PRO A 629 3.36 -7.50 -38.86
C PRO A 629 4.75 -8.07 -39.17
N SER A 630 5.61 -7.30 -39.82
CA SER A 630 7.02 -7.66 -40.06
C SER A 630 7.89 -7.63 -38.79
N GLN A 631 7.36 -7.16 -37.67
CA GLN A 631 8.05 -7.02 -36.38
C GLN A 631 7.19 -7.57 -35.22
N PRO A 632 6.82 -8.87 -35.24
CA PRO A 632 5.91 -9.45 -34.24
C PRO A 632 6.46 -9.41 -32.81
N GLY A 633 7.79 -9.32 -32.63
CA GLY A 633 8.43 -9.16 -31.33
C GLY A 633 8.14 -7.82 -30.62
N LYS A 634 7.48 -6.87 -31.29
CA LYS A 634 6.97 -5.63 -30.66
C LYS A 634 5.67 -5.83 -29.90
N TRP A 635 4.99 -6.95 -30.10
CA TRP A 635 3.71 -7.26 -29.47
C TRP A 635 3.91 -8.16 -28.27
N ARG A 636 3.06 -7.99 -27.27
CA ARG A 636 3.01 -8.84 -26.08
C ARG A 636 1.58 -9.30 -25.83
N ASP A 637 1.43 -10.56 -25.49
CA ASP A 637 0.15 -11.13 -25.05
C ASP A 637 -0.20 -10.67 -23.63
N GLU A 638 -1.48 -10.37 -23.45
CA GLU A 638 -2.13 -10.15 -22.16
C GLU A 638 -3.23 -11.18 -22.00
N THR A 639 -3.25 -11.86 -20.85
CA THR A 639 -4.31 -12.81 -20.49
C THR A 639 -4.89 -12.42 -19.15
N ILE A 640 -6.21 -12.29 -19.08
CA ILE A 640 -6.96 -11.90 -17.89
C ILE A 640 -8.07 -12.94 -17.65
N ASP A 641 -8.10 -13.51 -16.45
CA ASP A 641 -9.22 -14.35 -16.00
C ASP A 641 -10.43 -13.47 -15.67
N LEU A 642 -11.48 -13.55 -16.50
CA LEU A 642 -12.73 -12.82 -16.30
C LEU A 642 -13.76 -13.61 -15.50
N THR A 643 -13.47 -14.87 -15.15
CA THR A 643 -14.36 -15.77 -14.40
C THR A 643 -14.95 -15.14 -13.13
N PRO A 644 -14.20 -14.40 -12.30
CA PRO A 644 -14.73 -13.80 -11.07
C PRO A 644 -15.82 -12.75 -11.31
N TYR A 645 -15.94 -12.21 -12.53
CA TYR A 645 -16.82 -11.09 -12.85
C TYR A 645 -18.07 -11.51 -13.61
N LEU A 646 -18.22 -12.79 -13.93
CA LEU A 646 -19.37 -13.31 -14.68
C LEU A 646 -20.62 -13.34 -13.81
N ILE A 647 -21.76 -12.90 -14.36
CA ILE A 647 -23.07 -13.06 -13.73
C ILE A 647 -23.94 -13.89 -14.68
N PHE A 648 -24.47 -15.00 -14.18
CA PHE A 648 -25.20 -15.95 -15.00
C PHE A 648 -26.48 -15.33 -15.59
N GLY A 649 -26.76 -15.65 -16.85
CA GLY A 649 -27.91 -15.09 -17.59
C GLY A 649 -27.74 -13.63 -18.01
N GLN A 650 -26.62 -13.00 -17.69
CA GLN A 650 -26.29 -11.64 -18.10
C GLN A 650 -25.20 -11.64 -19.18
N LYS A 651 -25.12 -10.54 -19.93
CA LYS A 651 -24.09 -10.35 -20.96
C LYS A 651 -22.88 -9.65 -20.36
N LEU A 652 -21.72 -9.99 -20.89
CA LEU A 652 -20.42 -9.44 -20.54
C LEU A 652 -20.10 -8.25 -21.47
N ILE A 653 -19.60 -7.15 -20.92
CA ILE A 653 -19.04 -6.02 -21.68
C ILE A 653 -17.60 -5.81 -21.24
N VAL A 654 -16.68 -5.68 -22.21
CA VAL A 654 -15.28 -5.32 -21.97
C VAL A 654 -15.02 -3.94 -22.54
N LYS A 655 -14.28 -3.13 -21.79
CA LYS A 655 -13.93 -1.76 -22.17
C LYS A 655 -12.43 -1.54 -22.03
N PHE A 656 -11.79 -1.16 -23.13
CA PHE A 656 -10.39 -0.75 -23.18
C PHE A 656 -10.32 0.77 -23.10
N ARG A 657 -9.68 1.30 -22.06
CA ARG A 657 -9.53 2.73 -21.83
C ARG A 657 -8.08 3.14 -22.06
N ASN A 658 -7.87 4.06 -22.99
CA ASN A 658 -6.60 4.77 -23.11
C ASN A 658 -6.59 5.96 -22.13
N THR A 659 -5.43 6.20 -21.51
CA THR A 659 -5.09 7.49 -20.89
C THR A 659 -3.97 8.11 -21.69
N ASN A 660 -4.20 9.31 -22.22
CA ASN A 660 -3.18 10.03 -22.97
C ASN A 660 -2.27 10.82 -22.02
N ALA A 661 -0.96 10.71 -22.18
CA ALA A 661 0.01 11.55 -21.50
C ALA A 661 1.01 12.21 -22.46
N PHE A 662 0.61 12.35 -23.73
CA PHE A 662 1.43 12.92 -24.81
C PHE A 662 2.75 12.18 -25.04
N GLY A 663 2.80 10.89 -24.71
CA GLY A 663 3.98 10.06 -24.89
C GLY A 663 4.08 9.51 -26.31
N ASN A 664 3.73 8.23 -26.47
CA ASN A 664 3.82 7.50 -27.72
C ASN A 664 2.65 6.54 -27.96
N ASN A 665 2.50 6.18 -29.22
CA ASN A 665 1.40 5.40 -29.76
C ASN A 665 1.14 4.09 -28.99
N LEU A 666 -0.14 3.78 -28.83
CA LEU A 666 -0.65 2.54 -28.24
C LEU A 666 -1.44 1.76 -29.28
N TYR A 667 -1.19 0.45 -29.36
CA TYR A 667 -1.89 -0.46 -30.26
C TYR A 667 -2.48 -1.65 -29.50
N LEU A 668 -3.68 -2.07 -29.91
CA LEU A 668 -4.35 -3.31 -29.50
C LEU A 668 -4.68 -4.16 -30.72
N ASP A 669 -4.53 -5.47 -30.59
CA ASP A 669 -4.83 -6.43 -31.64
C ASP A 669 -5.23 -7.80 -31.05
N ASP A 670 -5.78 -8.69 -31.88
CA ASP A 670 -6.16 -10.07 -31.54
C ASP A 670 -6.97 -10.18 -30.22
N VAL A 671 -8.01 -9.35 -30.05
CA VAL A 671 -8.89 -9.40 -28.87
C VAL A 671 -9.77 -10.65 -28.95
N ASN A 672 -9.60 -11.54 -27.98
CA ASN A 672 -10.26 -12.83 -27.93
C ASN A 672 -10.87 -13.11 -26.54
N LEU A 673 -12.18 -13.35 -26.49
CA LEU A 673 -12.85 -13.92 -25.33
C LEU A 673 -13.24 -15.37 -25.59
N THR A 674 -12.68 -16.27 -24.79
CA THR A 674 -12.92 -17.72 -24.88
C THR A 674 -13.28 -18.28 -23.51
N ALA A 675 -14.08 -19.33 -23.51
CA ALA A 675 -14.24 -20.17 -22.33
C ALA A 675 -13.06 -21.14 -22.28
N ALA A 676 -12.41 -21.25 -21.12
CA ALA A 676 -11.26 -22.15 -20.96
C ALA A 676 -11.72 -23.63 -21.04
N CYS A 677 -12.94 -23.93 -20.59
CA CYS A 677 -13.66 -25.15 -20.91
C CYS A 677 -15.16 -24.90 -21.13
N PRO A 678 -15.60 -24.75 -22.40
CA PRO A 678 -16.99 -24.48 -22.75
C PRO A 678 -18.01 -25.55 -22.32
N THR A 679 -17.54 -26.77 -21.99
CA THR A 679 -18.38 -27.93 -21.66
C THR A 679 -18.25 -28.38 -20.21
N CYS A 680 -17.40 -27.74 -19.40
CA CYS A 680 -17.10 -28.18 -18.03
C CYS A 680 -18.13 -27.67 -17.01
N THR A 681 -19.38 -28.10 -17.16
CA THR A 681 -20.47 -27.69 -16.28
C THR A 681 -20.35 -28.26 -14.86
N ARG A 682 -19.62 -29.37 -14.69
CA ARG A 682 -19.30 -30.00 -13.40
C ARG A 682 -17.78 -30.06 -13.26
N ASP A 683 -17.25 -29.24 -12.39
CA ASP A 683 -15.80 -29.05 -12.23
C ASP A 683 -15.49 -28.67 -10.78
N ILE A 684 -14.64 -29.45 -10.12
CA ILE A 684 -14.10 -29.15 -8.80
C ILE A 684 -12.59 -29.01 -8.89
N GLN A 685 -12.06 -28.02 -8.19
CA GLN A 685 -10.64 -27.70 -8.19
C GLN A 685 -10.05 -27.85 -6.78
N VAL A 686 -8.85 -28.41 -6.68
CA VAL A 686 -7.99 -28.22 -5.49
C VAL A 686 -7.41 -26.81 -5.56
N LEU A 687 -8.05 -25.87 -4.86
CA LEU A 687 -7.68 -24.46 -4.90
C LEU A 687 -6.38 -24.19 -4.13
N SER A 688 -6.20 -24.84 -2.96
CA SER A 688 -4.98 -24.67 -2.15
C SER A 688 -4.76 -25.84 -1.19
N ILE A 689 -3.48 -26.11 -0.86
CA ILE A 689 -3.08 -26.99 0.26
C ILE A 689 -2.65 -26.10 1.43
N ASN A 690 -3.56 -25.92 2.39
CA ASN A 690 -3.39 -25.03 3.54
C ASN A 690 -2.48 -25.67 4.60
N LYS A 691 -2.56 -26.99 4.78
CA LYS A 691 -1.67 -27.78 5.66
C LYS A 691 -1.22 -29.06 4.96
N PRO A 692 0.03 -29.54 5.18
CA PRO A 692 1.06 -28.99 6.07
C PRO A 692 1.60 -27.63 5.61
N ARG A 693 2.26 -26.92 6.53
CA ARG A 693 3.00 -25.69 6.26
C ARG A 693 4.28 -26.01 5.51
N ALA A 694 5.06 -24.99 5.18
CA ALA A 694 6.35 -25.16 4.55
C ALA A 694 7.34 -25.96 5.42
N ALA A 695 7.29 -25.79 6.74
CA ALA A 695 8.03 -26.59 7.71
C ALA A 695 7.13 -26.97 8.90
N GLU A 696 7.25 -28.20 9.37
CA GLU A 696 6.53 -28.74 10.53
C GLU A 696 7.54 -29.22 11.58
N CYS A 697 7.27 -29.00 12.87
CA CYS A 697 8.11 -29.56 13.94
C CYS A 697 7.61 -30.92 14.45
N ALA A 698 6.38 -31.30 14.11
CA ALA A 698 5.81 -32.58 14.49
C ALA A 698 6.01 -33.58 13.35
N ASN A 699 6.30 -34.83 13.69
CA ASN A 699 6.35 -35.95 12.75
C ASN A 699 4.95 -36.47 12.36
N SER A 700 3.91 -35.72 12.71
CA SER A 700 2.52 -35.98 12.38
C SER A 700 1.86 -34.72 11.85
N ILE A 701 1.13 -34.86 10.74
CA ILE A 701 0.43 -33.76 10.09
C ILE A 701 -1.06 -34.09 10.00
N THR A 702 -1.89 -33.05 10.01
CA THR A 702 -3.30 -33.13 9.62
C THR A 702 -3.46 -32.27 8.39
N PRO A 703 -3.46 -32.87 7.18
CA PRO A 703 -3.55 -32.10 5.96
C PRO A 703 -4.87 -31.34 5.89
N ASN A 704 -4.84 -30.18 5.25
CA ASN A 704 -6.03 -29.37 5.02
C ASN A 704 -5.95 -28.77 3.62
N ALA A 705 -7.04 -28.88 2.86
CA ALA A 705 -7.12 -28.36 1.51
C ALA A 705 -8.41 -27.55 1.32
N THR A 706 -8.33 -26.49 0.51
CA THR A 706 -9.49 -25.73 0.04
C THR A 706 -9.89 -26.26 -1.31
N ILE A 707 -11.14 -26.69 -1.45
CA ILE A 707 -11.73 -27.12 -2.72
C ILE A 707 -12.68 -26.04 -3.21
N LYS A 708 -12.73 -25.81 -4.52
CA LYS A 708 -13.63 -24.84 -5.14
C LYS A 708 -14.48 -25.52 -6.20
N ASN A 709 -15.78 -25.27 -6.21
CA ASN A 709 -16.61 -25.63 -7.36
C ASN A 709 -16.41 -24.58 -8.46
N LYS A 710 -15.84 -24.98 -9.58
CA LYS A 710 -15.60 -24.15 -10.76
C LYS A 710 -16.68 -24.35 -11.83
N GLY A 711 -17.43 -25.45 -11.77
CA GLY A 711 -18.57 -25.72 -12.63
C GLY A 711 -19.82 -24.90 -12.29
N ILE A 712 -20.82 -24.92 -13.18
CA ILE A 712 -22.15 -24.33 -12.95
C ILE A 712 -23.06 -25.20 -12.10
N GLU A 713 -22.79 -26.50 -12.05
CA GLU A 713 -23.61 -27.46 -11.33
C GLU A 713 -23.30 -27.44 -9.83
N VAL A 714 -24.34 -27.48 -9.00
CA VAL A 714 -24.18 -27.58 -7.55
C VAL A 714 -23.65 -28.96 -7.18
N ILE A 715 -22.50 -29.01 -6.51
CA ILE A 715 -21.88 -30.28 -6.10
C ILE A 715 -22.42 -30.71 -4.74
N THR A 716 -22.94 -31.94 -4.70
CA THR A 716 -23.58 -32.56 -3.52
C THR A 716 -22.71 -33.61 -2.84
N SER A 717 -21.75 -34.17 -3.59
CA SER A 717 -20.69 -35.01 -3.07
C SER A 717 -19.51 -35.05 -4.04
N PHE A 718 -18.33 -35.38 -3.54
CA PHE A 718 -17.14 -35.69 -4.34
C PHE A 718 -16.16 -36.54 -3.51
N SER A 719 -15.12 -37.06 -4.14
CA SER A 719 -14.03 -37.73 -3.46
C SER A 719 -12.80 -36.83 -3.44
N ILE A 720 -12.16 -36.73 -2.27
CA ILE A 720 -10.87 -36.08 -2.09
C ILE A 720 -9.87 -37.13 -1.62
N ALA A 721 -8.67 -37.11 -2.19
CA ALA A 721 -7.61 -37.98 -1.76
C ALA A 721 -6.30 -37.23 -1.59
N TYR A 722 -5.37 -37.80 -0.84
CA TYR A 722 -4.01 -37.30 -0.80
C TYR A 722 -2.99 -38.44 -0.68
N SER A 723 -1.75 -38.15 -1.05
CA SER A 723 -0.59 -39.00 -0.81
C SER A 723 0.57 -38.14 -0.30
N VAL A 724 1.40 -38.71 0.59
CA VAL A 724 2.67 -38.13 1.02
C VAL A 724 3.79 -39.00 0.47
N ASP A 725 4.75 -38.41 -0.25
CA ASP A 725 5.92 -39.06 -0.88
C ASP A 725 5.59 -40.27 -1.76
N ASN A 726 4.51 -40.18 -2.53
CA ASN A 726 3.98 -41.30 -3.33
C ASN A 726 3.62 -42.54 -2.49
N GLY A 727 3.40 -42.37 -1.18
CA GLY A 727 2.88 -43.39 -0.29
C GLY A 727 1.41 -43.73 -0.57
N ALA A 728 0.83 -44.57 0.28
CA ALA A 728 -0.55 -45.03 0.12
C ALA A 728 -1.54 -43.86 0.06
N ILE A 729 -2.38 -43.85 -0.98
CA ILE A 729 -3.40 -42.83 -1.19
C ILE A 729 -4.49 -42.97 -0.11
N GLN A 730 -4.71 -41.89 0.62
CA GLN A 730 -5.77 -41.77 1.62
C GLN A 730 -6.96 -41.05 0.99
N THR A 731 -8.10 -41.73 0.89
CA THR A 731 -9.32 -41.19 0.26
C THR A 731 -10.39 -40.90 1.29
N THR A 732 -11.05 -39.75 1.17
CA THR A 732 -12.24 -39.36 1.94
C THR A 732 -13.37 -39.03 0.97
N ASN A 733 -14.52 -39.65 1.16
CA ASN A 733 -15.73 -39.28 0.43
C ASN A 733 -16.45 -38.17 1.17
N VAL A 734 -16.69 -37.07 0.47
CA VAL A 734 -17.39 -35.89 0.99
C VAL A 734 -18.82 -35.98 0.49
N THR A 735 -19.80 -36.08 1.40
CA THR A 735 -21.22 -36.25 1.06
C THR A 735 -22.09 -35.30 1.87
N GLY A 736 -23.30 -35.01 1.38
CA GLY A 736 -24.27 -34.18 2.11
C GLY A 736 -23.88 -32.70 2.13
N ILE A 737 -23.09 -32.27 1.14
CA ILE A 737 -22.70 -30.88 0.95
C ILE A 737 -23.63 -30.21 -0.05
N ASN A 738 -23.55 -28.88 -0.12
CA ASN A 738 -24.22 -28.08 -1.12
C ASN A 738 -23.23 -27.01 -1.58
N LEU A 739 -22.26 -27.41 -2.40
CA LEU A 739 -21.19 -26.54 -2.87
C LEU A 739 -21.62 -25.90 -4.20
N ALA A 740 -22.16 -24.68 -4.14
CA ALA A 740 -22.59 -23.96 -5.33
C ALA A 740 -21.38 -23.44 -6.13
N ARG A 741 -21.62 -22.99 -7.37
CA ARG A 741 -20.56 -22.44 -8.22
C ARG A 741 -19.84 -21.30 -7.51
N GLY A 742 -18.51 -21.32 -7.56
CA GLY A 742 -17.66 -20.28 -6.99
C GLY A 742 -17.40 -20.43 -5.50
N ASP A 743 -18.25 -21.18 -4.78
CA ASP A 743 -18.08 -21.46 -3.37
C ASP A 743 -16.85 -22.34 -3.14
N THR A 744 -16.29 -22.18 -1.94
CA THR A 744 -15.15 -22.97 -1.47
C THR A 744 -15.53 -23.78 -0.25
N LEU A 745 -14.85 -24.92 -0.09
CA LEU A 745 -14.98 -25.81 1.05
C LEU A 745 -13.58 -26.18 1.54
N SER A 746 -13.24 -25.78 2.76
CA SER A 746 -12.00 -26.17 3.42
C SER A 746 -12.21 -27.46 4.22
N LEU A 747 -11.39 -28.47 3.94
CA LEU A 747 -11.52 -29.80 4.53
C LEU A 747 -10.26 -30.20 5.27
N ASN A 748 -10.41 -30.70 6.50
CA ASN A 748 -9.36 -31.46 7.18
C ASN A 748 -9.39 -32.89 6.66
N LEU A 749 -8.22 -33.39 6.28
CA LEU A 749 -8.03 -34.75 5.80
C LEU A 749 -7.49 -35.65 6.93
N PRO A 750 -7.65 -36.99 6.82
CA PRO A 750 -7.14 -37.92 7.83
C PRO A 750 -5.67 -37.65 8.18
N PRO A 751 -5.28 -37.69 9.47
CA PRO A 751 -3.91 -37.39 9.88
C PRO A 751 -2.92 -38.46 9.43
N VAL A 752 -1.69 -38.05 9.13
CA VAL A 752 -0.53 -38.94 8.90
C VAL A 752 0.43 -38.79 10.07
N SER A 753 0.99 -39.89 10.57
CA SER A 753 1.97 -39.90 11.65
C SER A 753 3.21 -40.71 11.28
N GLY A 754 4.34 -40.42 11.94
CA GLY A 754 5.57 -41.19 11.77
C GLY A 754 6.37 -40.80 10.52
N LEU A 755 6.16 -39.58 10.01
CA LEU A 755 6.97 -39.03 8.94
C LEU A 755 8.40 -38.79 9.44
N SER A 756 9.40 -39.15 8.64
CA SER A 756 10.81 -38.93 8.97
C SER A 756 11.15 -37.44 9.02
N THR A 757 12.26 -37.05 9.63
CA THR A 757 12.80 -35.70 9.44
C THR A 757 13.33 -35.54 8.02
N GLY A 758 13.12 -34.40 7.38
CA GLY A 758 13.58 -34.14 6.01
C GLY A 758 12.50 -33.52 5.13
N GLN A 759 12.71 -33.54 3.81
CA GLN A 759 11.76 -33.04 2.82
C GLN A 759 10.71 -34.08 2.46
N HIS A 760 9.49 -33.60 2.25
CA HIS A 760 8.31 -34.36 1.90
C HIS A 760 7.49 -33.64 0.84
N HIS A 761 6.73 -34.40 0.05
CA HIS A 761 5.73 -33.86 -0.86
C HIS A 761 4.36 -34.39 -0.49
N ILE A 762 3.39 -33.50 -0.37
CA ILE A 762 1.98 -33.89 -0.32
C ILE A 762 1.35 -33.57 -1.68
N THR A 763 0.62 -34.53 -2.22
CA THR A 763 -0.24 -34.31 -3.39
C THR A 763 -1.68 -34.55 -2.99
N VAL A 764 -2.55 -33.60 -3.29
CA VAL A 764 -4.00 -33.66 -3.04
C VAL A 764 -4.72 -33.73 -4.38
N TYR A 765 -5.73 -34.58 -4.44
CA TYR A 765 -6.54 -34.89 -5.62
C TYR A 765 -8.01 -34.69 -5.29
N THR A 766 -8.75 -34.13 -6.23
CA THR A 766 -10.21 -34.22 -6.29
C THR A 766 -10.63 -35.12 -7.45
N TYR A 767 -11.77 -35.80 -7.32
CA TYR A 767 -12.37 -36.56 -8.41
C TYR A 767 -13.83 -36.93 -8.13
N SER A 768 -14.53 -37.33 -9.18
CA SER A 768 -15.92 -37.83 -9.14
C SER A 768 -16.93 -36.91 -8.43
N PRO A 769 -16.97 -35.59 -8.73
CA PRO A 769 -18.06 -34.75 -8.26
C PRO A 769 -19.42 -35.26 -8.73
N VAL A 770 -20.44 -35.09 -7.89
CA VAL A 770 -21.82 -35.50 -8.12
C VAL A 770 -22.72 -34.27 -7.99
N SER A 771 -23.63 -34.10 -8.94
CA SER A 771 -24.70 -33.10 -8.88
C SER A 771 -26.05 -33.78 -9.09
N SER A 772 -27.13 -33.02 -9.09
CA SER A 772 -28.46 -33.51 -9.44
C SER A 772 -28.60 -34.01 -10.89
N VAL A 773 -27.69 -33.63 -11.80
CA VAL A 773 -27.78 -33.96 -13.22
C VAL A 773 -26.73 -34.97 -13.71
N GLY A 774 -25.82 -35.43 -12.85
CA GLY A 774 -24.83 -36.45 -13.25
C GLY A 774 -23.68 -36.68 -12.27
N THR A 775 -22.60 -37.27 -12.78
CA THR A 775 -21.37 -37.59 -12.03
C THR A 775 -20.13 -37.38 -12.91
N GLY A 776 -18.98 -37.12 -12.28
CA GLY A 776 -17.67 -37.06 -12.96
C GLY A 776 -17.22 -35.64 -13.27
N ASP A 777 -15.93 -35.39 -13.07
CA ASP A 777 -15.32 -34.08 -13.33
C ASP A 777 -15.09 -33.91 -14.83
N LEU A 778 -15.44 -32.76 -15.37
CA LEU A 778 -15.30 -32.44 -16.79
C LEU A 778 -14.00 -31.68 -17.09
N LEU A 779 -13.32 -31.11 -16.08
CA LEU A 779 -12.03 -30.42 -16.21
C LEU A 779 -10.96 -31.03 -15.29
N THR A 780 -10.46 -32.22 -15.63
CA THR A 780 -9.52 -32.93 -14.74
C THR A 780 -8.14 -32.29 -14.60
N THR A 781 -7.81 -31.24 -15.36
CA THR A 781 -6.48 -30.59 -15.31
C THR A 781 -6.25 -29.75 -14.05
N ASN A 782 -7.32 -29.40 -13.32
CA ASN A 782 -7.26 -28.58 -12.11
C ASN A 782 -7.51 -29.39 -10.81
N ASP A 783 -7.66 -30.71 -10.94
CA ASP A 783 -8.02 -31.62 -9.86
C ASP A 783 -6.85 -31.95 -8.91
N THR A 784 -5.61 -31.62 -9.28
CA THR A 784 -4.42 -32.05 -8.55
C THR A 784 -3.54 -30.86 -8.19
N LEU A 785 -3.15 -30.79 -6.92
CA LEU A 785 -2.15 -29.85 -6.45
C LEU A 785 -1.09 -30.59 -5.63
N THR A 786 0.18 -30.27 -5.86
CA THR A 786 1.32 -30.79 -5.08
C THR A 786 1.97 -29.65 -4.30
N LYS A 787 2.36 -29.92 -3.07
CA LYS A 787 3.06 -28.98 -2.20
C LYS A 787 4.22 -29.68 -1.49
N ALA A 788 5.41 -29.09 -1.55
CA ALA A 788 6.55 -29.51 -0.75
C ALA A 788 6.44 -28.98 0.69
N PHE A 789 6.90 -29.76 1.65
CA PHE A 789 7.07 -29.35 3.05
C PHE A 789 8.20 -30.13 3.70
N GLY A 790 8.78 -29.60 4.78
CA GLY A 790 9.79 -30.33 5.54
C GLY A 790 9.38 -30.60 6.98
N ILE A 791 9.95 -31.65 7.56
CA ILE A 791 9.86 -31.94 8.99
C ILE A 791 11.21 -31.66 9.62
N ALA A 792 11.25 -30.60 10.42
CA ALA A 792 12.45 -30.16 11.11
C ALA A 792 12.78 -31.08 12.29
N GLY A 793 14.07 -31.32 12.51
CA GLY A 793 14.56 -32.07 13.65
C GLY A 793 14.49 -31.26 14.96
N THR A 794 14.92 -31.88 16.06
CA THR A 794 15.12 -31.21 17.35
C THR A 794 16.53 -31.49 17.87
N VAL A 795 17.19 -30.48 18.42
CA VAL A 795 18.56 -30.56 18.95
C VAL A 795 18.69 -29.78 20.26
N ALA A 796 19.51 -30.23 21.19
CA ALA A 796 19.83 -29.45 22.39
C ALA A 796 20.90 -28.39 22.09
N ALA A 797 20.84 -27.21 22.72
CA ALA A 797 21.89 -26.21 22.57
C ALA A 797 23.25 -26.73 23.12
N PRO A 798 24.38 -26.41 22.45
CA PRO A 798 24.47 -25.56 21.27
C PRO A 798 24.08 -26.31 19.97
N LEU A 799 23.44 -25.59 19.04
CA LEU A 799 23.36 -26.03 17.64
C LEU A 799 24.64 -25.57 16.96
N VAL A 800 25.39 -26.51 16.38
CA VAL A 800 26.60 -26.23 15.58
C VAL A 800 26.44 -26.91 14.22
N GLU A 801 26.51 -26.13 13.15
CA GLU A 801 26.43 -26.63 11.78
C GLU A 801 27.41 -25.89 10.86
N GLY A 802 28.29 -26.65 10.20
CA GLY A 802 29.28 -26.14 9.24
C GLY A 802 29.07 -26.68 7.82
N PHE A 803 27.99 -27.43 7.56
CA PHE A 803 27.60 -27.96 6.25
C PHE A 803 28.62 -28.92 5.60
N GLU A 804 29.50 -29.53 6.40
CA GLU A 804 30.57 -30.42 5.93
C GLU A 804 30.05 -31.72 5.30
N SER A 805 28.89 -32.21 5.75
CA SER A 805 28.24 -33.43 5.23
C SER A 805 27.91 -33.31 3.74
N SER A 806 28.16 -34.36 2.94
CA SER A 806 27.76 -34.40 1.52
C SER A 806 26.25 -34.43 1.30
N THR A 807 25.45 -34.65 2.35
CA THR A 807 23.97 -34.61 2.30
C THR A 807 23.47 -33.21 2.64
N PHE A 808 22.64 -32.62 1.78
CA PHE A 808 22.03 -31.32 1.98
C PHE A 808 20.51 -31.36 1.73
N PRO A 809 19.69 -30.69 2.57
CA PRO A 809 20.08 -30.03 3.82
C PRO A 809 20.60 -31.04 4.85
N PRO A 810 21.39 -30.60 5.85
CA PRO A 810 21.87 -31.50 6.90
C PRO A 810 20.73 -32.16 7.68
N ALA A 811 21.03 -33.23 8.42
CA ALA A 811 20.02 -33.96 9.17
C ALA A 811 19.24 -33.02 10.12
N GLY A 812 17.91 -33.02 10.02
CA GLY A 812 17.03 -32.15 10.81
C GLY A 812 16.86 -30.73 10.29
N TRP A 813 17.58 -30.32 9.23
CA TRP A 813 17.37 -29.06 8.53
C TRP A 813 16.39 -29.23 7.37
N VAL A 814 15.73 -28.14 6.98
CA VAL A 814 14.66 -28.12 5.98
C VAL A 814 14.86 -26.95 5.03
N VAL A 815 14.88 -27.20 3.71
CA VAL A 815 14.82 -26.16 2.67
C VAL A 815 13.37 -25.94 2.27
N VAL A 816 12.94 -24.70 2.16
CA VAL A 816 11.63 -24.33 1.62
C VAL A 816 11.88 -23.48 0.38
N ASN A 817 11.39 -23.97 -0.75
CA ASN A 817 11.51 -23.38 -2.07
C ASN A 817 10.10 -23.19 -2.68
N PRO A 818 9.42 -22.07 -2.42
CA PRO A 818 8.03 -21.85 -2.80
C PRO A 818 7.77 -21.80 -4.31
N ASP A 819 8.75 -21.39 -5.11
CA ASP A 819 8.61 -21.26 -6.56
C ASP A 819 9.23 -22.42 -7.34
N ALA A 820 9.81 -23.40 -6.63
CA ALA A 820 10.50 -24.56 -7.18
C ALA A 820 11.67 -24.20 -8.12
N ALA A 821 12.26 -23.01 -7.96
CA ALA A 821 13.39 -22.55 -8.75
C ALA A 821 14.73 -22.79 -8.01
N ILE A 822 15.69 -21.87 -8.14
CA ILE A 822 17.00 -21.97 -7.47
C ILE A 822 16.82 -21.73 -5.98
N THR A 823 17.42 -22.57 -5.13
CA THR A 823 17.26 -22.48 -3.67
C THR A 823 18.58 -22.79 -2.95
N TRP A 824 18.52 -22.89 -1.62
CA TRP A 824 19.66 -23.28 -0.79
C TRP A 824 20.23 -24.62 -1.22
N ALA A 825 21.55 -24.65 -1.37
CA ALA A 825 22.33 -25.83 -1.74
C ALA A 825 23.64 -25.86 -0.97
N ARG A 826 24.33 -27.01 -1.02
CA ARG A 826 25.69 -27.15 -0.51
C ARG A 826 26.71 -26.85 -1.61
N ILE A 827 27.82 -26.23 -1.26
CA ILE A 827 28.99 -26.04 -2.13
C ILE A 827 30.28 -26.41 -1.41
N ASN A 828 31.30 -26.86 -2.16
CA ASN A 828 32.62 -27.29 -1.64
C ASN A 828 33.55 -26.09 -1.38
N VAL A 829 33.06 -25.07 -0.68
CA VAL A 829 33.80 -23.87 -0.27
C VAL A 829 33.28 -23.45 1.10
N GLY A 830 34.16 -23.13 2.05
CA GLY A 830 33.76 -22.72 3.40
C GLY A 830 34.82 -21.89 4.13
N LYS A 831 34.45 -21.34 5.30
CA LYS A 831 35.29 -20.48 6.13
C LYS A 831 36.18 -21.33 7.05
N ASN A 832 37.41 -21.57 6.60
CA ASN A 832 38.36 -22.50 7.23
C ASN A 832 37.83 -23.95 7.33
N SER A 833 36.91 -24.30 6.42
CA SER A 833 36.17 -25.56 6.35
C SER A 833 36.06 -26.00 4.87
N THR A 834 35.49 -27.18 4.60
CA THR A 834 35.44 -27.72 3.22
C THR A 834 34.14 -27.42 2.49
N ALA A 835 33.09 -26.97 3.19
CA ALA A 835 31.80 -26.68 2.59
C ALA A 835 31.02 -25.57 3.32
N SER A 836 29.96 -25.11 2.67
CA SER A 836 29.00 -24.14 3.22
C SER A 836 27.63 -24.31 2.54
N ALA A 837 26.62 -23.63 3.09
CA ALA A 837 25.32 -23.47 2.45
C ALA A 837 25.32 -22.19 1.59
N TYR A 838 24.74 -22.24 0.40
CA TYR A 838 24.64 -21.06 -0.47
C TYR A 838 23.38 -21.06 -1.33
N VAL A 839 23.00 -19.89 -1.85
CA VAL A 839 21.99 -19.76 -2.91
C VAL A 839 22.65 -19.16 -4.16
N ASN A 840 22.39 -19.76 -5.32
CA ASN A 840 22.95 -19.32 -6.59
C ASN A 840 22.15 -18.18 -7.22
N ASN A 841 22.13 -17.01 -6.56
CA ASN A 841 21.39 -15.85 -7.04
C ASN A 841 21.88 -15.36 -8.40
N SER A 842 23.15 -15.60 -8.76
CA SER A 842 23.72 -15.18 -10.06
C SER A 842 23.03 -15.82 -11.28
N LYS A 843 22.35 -16.95 -11.08
CA LYS A 843 21.58 -17.65 -12.12
C LYS A 843 20.08 -17.57 -11.91
N TYR A 844 19.64 -16.82 -10.90
CA TYR A 844 18.27 -16.77 -10.48
C TYR A 844 17.57 -15.57 -11.11
N ILE A 845 17.00 -15.80 -12.28
CA ILE A 845 16.50 -14.74 -13.19
C ILE A 845 15.28 -14.00 -12.59
N LEU A 846 14.48 -14.67 -11.76
CA LEU A 846 13.25 -14.11 -11.20
C LEU A 846 13.54 -13.38 -9.88
N ALA A 847 13.51 -12.05 -9.92
CA ALA A 847 13.70 -11.20 -8.75
C ALA A 847 12.51 -11.26 -7.75
N GLY A 848 12.79 -10.93 -6.50
CA GLY A 848 11.85 -10.95 -5.37
C GLY A 848 11.45 -12.34 -4.85
N ARG A 849 12.09 -13.41 -5.32
CA ARG A 849 11.79 -14.79 -4.87
C ARG A 849 12.48 -15.09 -3.55
N VAL A 850 11.80 -15.80 -2.66
CA VAL A 850 12.28 -16.09 -1.30
C VAL A 850 12.53 -17.57 -1.10
N ASP A 851 13.67 -17.90 -0.50
CA ASP A 851 14.11 -19.26 -0.24
C ASP A 851 14.63 -19.38 1.18
N ASP A 852 14.10 -20.34 1.93
CA ASP A 852 14.37 -20.47 3.36
C ASP A 852 15.13 -21.75 3.69
N LEU A 853 16.11 -21.65 4.57
CA LEU A 853 16.81 -22.77 5.20
C LEU A 853 16.50 -22.76 6.71
N TYR A 854 15.65 -23.70 7.14
CA TYR A 854 15.22 -23.89 8.52
C TYR A 854 16.21 -24.78 9.27
N SER A 855 16.65 -24.33 10.44
CA SER A 855 17.41 -25.15 11.39
C SER A 855 16.53 -26.22 12.05
N PRO A 856 17.10 -27.21 12.75
CA PRO A 856 16.37 -27.96 13.76
C PRO A 856 15.83 -27.02 14.84
N ARG A 857 14.78 -27.43 15.54
CA ARG A 857 14.30 -26.75 16.74
C ARG A 857 15.32 -26.93 17.86
N VAL A 858 15.87 -25.83 18.37
CA VAL A 858 16.90 -25.83 19.41
C VAL A 858 16.26 -25.71 20.78
N THR A 859 16.47 -26.73 21.62
CA THR A 859 15.94 -26.80 22.99
C THR A 859 17.01 -26.48 24.04
N TYR A 860 16.60 -25.77 25.09
CA TYR A 860 17.41 -25.40 26.24
C TYR A 860 16.48 -25.04 27.41
N ALA A 861 17.00 -24.99 28.64
CA ALA A 861 16.23 -24.66 29.84
C ALA A 861 17.04 -23.80 30.82
N GLY A 862 16.39 -22.84 31.48
CA GLY A 862 16.98 -22.03 32.56
C GLY A 862 18.11 -21.09 32.13
N VAL A 863 18.13 -20.69 30.85
CA VAL A 863 19.20 -19.88 30.24
C VAL A 863 19.02 -18.39 30.52
N ASP A 864 20.14 -17.67 30.58
CA ASP A 864 20.21 -16.23 30.80
C ASP A 864 20.51 -15.45 29.52
N SER A 865 21.24 -16.05 28.58
CA SER A 865 21.47 -15.47 27.26
C SER A 865 21.50 -16.53 26.18
N VAL A 866 21.03 -16.16 25.00
CA VAL A 866 21.08 -16.98 23.79
C VAL A 866 21.59 -16.13 22.64
N SER A 867 22.63 -16.60 21.97
CA SER A 867 23.29 -15.87 20.90
C SER A 867 23.52 -16.78 19.71
N LEU A 868 23.26 -16.24 18.52
CA LEU A 868 23.53 -16.86 17.24
C LEU A 868 24.76 -16.20 16.62
N SER A 869 25.71 -17.00 16.14
CA SER A 869 26.80 -16.56 15.27
C SER A 869 26.84 -17.41 14.00
N PHE A 870 27.24 -16.82 12.88
CA PHE A 870 27.47 -17.51 11.62
C PHE A 870 28.44 -16.70 10.76
N ASP A 871 29.18 -17.36 9.88
CA ASP A 871 29.97 -16.71 8.86
C ASP A 871 29.11 -16.49 7.60
N VAL A 872 29.24 -15.31 7.00
CA VAL A 872 28.59 -14.96 5.73
C VAL A 872 29.65 -14.56 4.71
N ALA A 873 29.46 -14.93 3.46
CA ALA A 873 30.17 -14.34 2.33
C ALA A 873 29.16 -13.96 1.25
N ALA A 874 29.29 -12.76 0.70
CA ALA A 874 28.40 -12.27 -0.33
C ALA A 874 29.10 -11.21 -1.19
N ALA A 875 28.76 -11.23 -2.47
CA ALA A 875 29.10 -10.18 -3.42
C ALA A 875 27.81 -9.61 -4.02
N GLY A 876 27.90 -8.44 -4.62
CA GLY A 876 26.83 -7.91 -5.46
C GLY A 876 27.40 -7.06 -6.58
N PHE A 877 26.56 -6.73 -7.55
CA PHE A 877 26.96 -5.85 -8.64
C PHE A 877 26.86 -4.38 -8.21
N ALA A 878 27.56 -3.50 -8.93
CA ALA A 878 27.37 -2.06 -8.80
C ALA A 878 26.02 -1.68 -9.45
N HIS A 879 24.93 -1.87 -8.70
CA HIS A 879 23.53 -1.58 -9.08
C HIS A 879 22.92 -2.57 -10.10
N PRO A 880 21.65 -3.00 -9.93
CA PRO A 880 20.53 -2.21 -9.38
C PRO A 880 19.84 -2.79 -8.14
N THR A 881 19.15 -1.90 -7.41
CA THR A 881 18.14 -2.26 -6.41
C THR A 881 16.86 -2.75 -7.10
N PRO A 882 16.14 -3.73 -6.52
CA PRO A 882 16.41 -4.42 -5.25
C PRO A 882 17.64 -5.34 -5.32
N SER A 883 18.38 -5.48 -4.21
CA SER A 883 19.60 -6.30 -4.10
C SER A 883 19.33 -7.62 -3.41
N ASP A 884 20.19 -8.62 -3.60
CA ASP A 884 20.06 -9.89 -2.89
C ASP A 884 20.09 -9.63 -1.37
N THR A 885 19.17 -10.27 -0.65
CA THR A 885 18.98 -10.04 0.79
C THR A 885 19.16 -11.34 1.56
N LEU A 886 19.97 -11.30 2.62
CA LEU A 886 20.00 -12.33 3.64
C LEU A 886 19.27 -11.83 4.88
N GLN A 887 18.25 -12.57 5.30
CA GLN A 887 17.49 -12.32 6.51
C GLN A 887 17.59 -13.55 7.43
N VAL A 888 17.78 -13.32 8.73
CA VAL A 888 17.64 -14.37 9.74
C VAL A 888 16.37 -14.11 10.54
N LEU A 889 15.49 -15.12 10.53
CA LEU A 889 14.24 -15.13 11.26
C LEU A 889 14.32 -16.11 12.42
N VAL A 890 13.59 -15.83 13.49
CA VAL A 890 13.37 -16.75 14.61
C VAL A 890 11.89 -17.07 14.69
N THR A 891 11.57 -18.35 14.83
CA THR A 891 10.20 -18.83 15.07
C THR A 891 10.14 -19.76 16.29
N LYS A 892 9.01 -19.76 16.98
CA LYS A 892 8.70 -20.64 18.13
C LYS A 892 7.61 -21.66 17.83
N ASP A 893 6.90 -21.44 16.74
CA ASP A 893 5.66 -22.11 16.38
C ASP A 893 5.76 -22.75 15.00
N CYS A 894 6.97 -23.16 14.61
CA CYS A 894 7.25 -23.87 13.36
C CYS A 894 6.87 -23.06 12.11
N GLY A 895 7.19 -21.76 12.15
CA GLY A 895 6.99 -20.86 11.02
C GLY A 895 5.58 -20.31 10.86
N ASN A 896 4.76 -20.27 11.93
CA ASN A 896 3.53 -19.43 11.88
C ASN A 896 3.85 -17.97 12.06
N THR A 897 4.72 -17.68 13.02
CA THR A 897 5.16 -16.34 13.32
C THR A 897 6.68 -16.30 13.25
N PHE A 898 7.17 -15.22 12.68
CA PHE A 898 8.59 -14.96 12.52
C PHE A 898 8.93 -13.63 13.18
N THR A 899 10.04 -13.61 13.89
CA THR A 899 10.69 -12.39 14.33
C THR A 899 11.98 -12.23 13.55
N SER A 900 12.11 -11.16 12.78
CA SER A 900 13.34 -10.83 12.08
C SER A 900 14.39 -10.34 13.07
N VAL A 901 15.52 -11.03 13.15
CA VAL A 901 16.63 -10.69 14.07
C VAL A 901 17.88 -10.20 13.33
N TYR A 902 17.93 -10.41 12.02
CA TYR A 902 18.98 -9.91 11.13
C TYR A 902 18.37 -9.72 9.74
N LYS A 903 18.67 -8.62 9.06
CA LYS A 903 18.33 -8.40 7.65
C LYS A 903 19.36 -7.47 7.03
N LYS A 904 20.14 -7.97 6.08
CA LYS A 904 21.13 -7.16 5.34
C LYS A 904 21.04 -7.45 3.84
N TRP A 905 21.35 -6.42 3.05
CA TRP A 905 21.40 -6.45 1.59
C TRP A 905 22.41 -5.40 1.10
N GLY A 906 22.72 -5.39 -0.19
CA GLY A 906 23.63 -4.42 -0.80
C GLY A 906 24.99 -4.36 -0.07
N SER A 907 25.55 -3.16 0.10
CA SER A 907 26.84 -2.96 0.76
C SER A 907 26.89 -3.44 2.21
N ASN A 908 25.76 -3.49 2.91
CA ASN A 908 25.69 -4.00 4.28
C ASN A 908 25.83 -5.54 4.32
N LEU A 909 25.40 -6.24 3.27
CA LEU A 909 25.55 -7.69 3.15
C LEU A 909 26.91 -8.08 2.54
N GLN A 910 27.38 -7.33 1.56
CA GLN A 910 28.63 -7.58 0.85
C GLN A 910 29.81 -7.72 1.82
N THR A 911 30.61 -8.76 1.60
CA THR A 911 31.84 -9.05 2.34
C THR A 911 33.09 -8.83 1.50
N VAL A 912 32.91 -8.78 0.18
CA VAL A 912 33.92 -8.36 -0.80
C VAL A 912 33.38 -7.14 -1.57
N GLY A 913 34.27 -6.31 -2.12
CA GLY A 913 33.89 -5.17 -2.96
C GLY A 913 33.28 -5.58 -4.30
N ILE A 914 33.16 -4.64 -5.24
CA ILE A 914 32.62 -4.91 -6.59
C ILE A 914 33.50 -5.95 -7.30
N VAL A 915 32.92 -7.09 -7.65
CA VAL A 915 33.64 -8.23 -8.26
C VAL A 915 33.67 -8.09 -9.79
N PRO A 916 34.75 -8.49 -10.48
CA PRO A 916 34.81 -8.63 -11.94
C PRO A 916 33.73 -9.60 -12.49
N PRO A 917 33.39 -9.55 -13.80
CA PRO A 917 32.23 -10.22 -14.37
C PRO A 917 32.22 -11.75 -14.14
N GLY A 918 31.15 -12.27 -13.51
CA GLY A 918 30.92 -13.70 -13.29
C GLY A 918 30.23 -14.06 -11.96
N GLU A 919 30.06 -15.37 -11.74
CA GLU A 919 29.56 -15.96 -10.49
C GLU A 919 30.61 -15.79 -9.37
N PHE A 920 30.22 -15.22 -8.23
CA PHE A 920 31.09 -15.06 -7.06
C PHE A 920 31.15 -16.37 -6.27
N ILE A 921 32.38 -16.81 -6.01
CA ILE A 921 32.70 -17.94 -5.15
C ILE A 921 33.84 -17.49 -4.22
N PRO A 922 33.67 -17.54 -2.89
CA PRO A 922 34.71 -17.19 -1.94
C PRO A 922 35.98 -18.00 -2.20
N SER A 923 37.13 -17.34 -2.25
CA SER A 923 38.42 -17.95 -2.56
C SER A 923 39.45 -17.78 -1.43
N SER A 924 39.15 -16.89 -0.49
CA SER A 924 39.99 -16.54 0.65
C SER A 924 39.20 -16.51 1.93
N SER A 925 39.83 -16.81 3.06
CA SER A 925 39.20 -16.62 4.37
C SER A 925 38.79 -15.18 4.63
N PHE A 926 39.42 -14.20 3.98
CA PHE A 926 39.07 -12.77 4.11
C PHE A 926 37.77 -12.39 3.39
N ASP A 927 37.26 -13.24 2.50
CA ASP A 927 35.99 -13.02 1.81
C ASP A 927 34.78 -13.26 2.73
N TRP A 928 35.01 -13.77 3.95
CA TRP A 928 33.99 -14.12 4.93
C TRP A 928 34.01 -13.17 6.12
N ARG A 929 32.82 -12.80 6.58
CA ARG A 929 32.59 -12.00 7.79
C ARG A 929 31.77 -12.80 8.79
N MET A 930 32.19 -12.81 10.05
CA MET A 930 31.38 -13.36 11.14
C MET A 930 30.30 -12.37 11.55
N GLU A 931 29.07 -12.84 11.61
CA GLU A 931 27.92 -12.14 12.18
C GLU A 931 27.62 -12.69 13.56
N THR A 932 27.14 -11.84 14.47
CA THR A 932 26.66 -12.25 15.80
C THR A 932 25.39 -11.49 16.13
N VAL A 933 24.37 -12.22 16.52
CA VAL A 933 23.04 -11.71 16.82
C VAL A 933 22.65 -12.17 18.23
N ASP A 934 22.29 -11.21 19.09
CA ASP A 934 21.69 -11.51 20.39
C ASP A 934 20.19 -11.75 20.20
N ILE A 935 19.75 -12.96 20.53
CA ILE A 935 18.35 -13.38 20.43
C ILE A 935 17.75 -13.71 21.79
N THR A 936 18.40 -13.29 22.87
CA THR A 936 18.05 -13.62 24.25
C THR A 936 16.60 -13.30 24.57
N THR A 937 16.13 -12.08 24.27
CA THR A 937 14.77 -11.63 24.60
C THR A 937 13.68 -12.53 23.99
N ILE A 938 13.94 -13.04 22.79
CA ILE A 938 13.06 -13.97 22.09
C ILE A 938 13.21 -15.36 22.70
N ALA A 939 14.44 -15.83 22.90
CA ALA A 939 14.76 -17.18 23.35
C ALA A 939 14.34 -17.51 24.80
N LEU A 940 14.27 -16.53 25.71
CA LEU A 940 14.01 -16.78 27.14
C LEU A 940 12.65 -17.46 27.44
N THR A 941 11.72 -17.46 26.49
CA THR A 941 10.35 -17.98 26.67
C THR A 941 10.11 -19.34 26.02
N GLY A 942 11.17 -20.05 25.61
CA GLY A 942 11.09 -21.45 25.18
C GLY A 942 11.97 -21.78 23.97
N PRO A 943 11.97 -23.04 23.51
CA PRO A 943 12.76 -23.46 22.36
C PRO A 943 12.42 -22.70 21.10
N ILE A 944 13.42 -22.47 20.25
CA ILE A 944 13.30 -21.68 19.02
C ILE A 944 13.86 -22.45 17.83
N GLN A 945 13.52 -22.00 16.63
CA GLN A 945 14.12 -22.42 15.37
C GLN A 945 14.58 -21.17 14.62
N VAL A 946 15.75 -21.25 13.99
CA VAL A 946 16.35 -20.18 13.19
C VAL A 946 16.13 -20.49 11.71
N VAL A 947 15.84 -19.46 10.93
CA VAL A 947 15.60 -19.57 9.49
C VAL A 947 16.46 -18.57 8.76
N PHE A 948 17.27 -19.05 7.81
CA PHE A 948 18.02 -18.21 6.89
C PHE A 948 17.20 -18.03 5.62
N ARG A 949 16.70 -16.82 5.40
CA ARG A 949 15.91 -16.45 4.23
C ARG A 949 16.79 -15.69 3.25
N ASN A 950 16.90 -16.22 2.04
CA ASN A 950 17.42 -15.53 0.88
C ASN A 950 16.26 -14.84 0.15
N THR A 951 16.43 -13.58 -0.27
CA THR A 951 15.56 -12.95 -1.27
C THR A 951 16.41 -12.62 -2.48
N ASN A 952 16.15 -13.32 -3.59
CA ASN A 952 16.90 -13.15 -4.82
C ASN A 952 16.45 -11.90 -5.58
N ASN A 953 17.40 -11.16 -6.11
CA ASN A 953 17.20 -10.06 -7.06
C ASN A 953 18.24 -10.07 -8.19
N ASN A 954 18.71 -11.26 -8.56
CA ASN A 954 19.57 -11.49 -9.72
C ASN A 954 20.93 -10.75 -9.62
N GLU A 955 21.50 -10.68 -8.41
CA GLU A 955 22.88 -10.21 -8.20
C GLU A 955 23.86 -11.39 -8.13
N ASN A 956 24.35 -11.74 -6.94
CA ASN A 956 25.40 -12.72 -6.80
C ASN A 956 25.21 -13.57 -5.54
N ASN A 957 25.94 -14.67 -5.51
CA ASN A 957 25.71 -15.74 -4.56
C ASN A 957 25.90 -15.28 -3.10
N ILE A 958 25.01 -15.76 -2.23
CA ILE A 958 25.10 -15.59 -0.78
C ILE A 958 25.45 -16.92 -0.15
N PHE A 959 26.45 -16.91 0.73
CA PHE A 959 26.97 -18.08 1.44
C PHE A 959 26.81 -17.90 2.95
N VAL A 960 26.46 -18.99 3.65
CA VAL A 960 26.36 -19.09 5.11
C VAL A 960 27.13 -20.32 5.59
N ASP A 961 27.95 -20.14 6.61
CA ASP A 961 28.78 -21.20 7.18
C ASP A 961 28.93 -21.04 8.71
N ASN A 962 29.45 -22.07 9.39
CA ASN A 962 29.79 -22.08 10.82
C ASN A 962 28.65 -21.55 11.72
N VAL A 963 27.41 -21.98 11.46
CA VAL A 963 26.24 -21.60 12.24
C VAL A 963 26.37 -22.17 13.65
N ASN A 964 26.31 -21.30 14.64
CA ASN A 964 26.42 -21.66 16.05
C ASN A 964 25.40 -20.89 16.91
N LEU A 965 24.45 -21.60 17.50
CA LEU A 965 23.51 -21.05 18.47
C LEU A 965 23.88 -21.55 19.86
N THR A 966 24.34 -20.65 20.71
CA THR A 966 24.76 -20.96 22.07
C THR A 966 23.76 -20.43 23.09
N ALA A 967 23.54 -21.19 24.16
CA ALA A 967 22.73 -20.77 25.28
C ALA A 967 23.57 -20.84 26.56
N ARG A 968 23.56 -19.78 27.37
CA ARG A 968 24.41 -19.65 28.57
C ARG A 968 23.56 -19.51 29.83
N ILE A 969 24.00 -20.17 30.90
CA ILE A 969 23.43 -20.05 32.24
C ILE A 969 24.47 -19.37 33.14
N LEU A 970 24.09 -18.26 33.76
CA LEU A 970 24.89 -17.55 34.76
C LEU A 970 24.80 -18.25 36.12
N PRO A 971 25.87 -18.22 36.94
CA PRO A 971 25.85 -18.82 38.28
C PRO A 971 24.71 -18.25 39.15
N ALA A 972 23.92 -19.12 39.80
CA ALA A 972 22.79 -18.71 40.65
C ALA A 972 23.20 -17.73 41.76
N ARG A 973 24.43 -17.88 42.29
CA ARG A 973 24.99 -16.99 43.31
C ARG A 973 25.19 -15.56 42.79
N LEU A 974 25.58 -15.40 41.52
CA LEU A 974 25.75 -14.08 40.88
C LEU A 974 24.40 -13.37 40.75
N LYS A 975 23.35 -14.10 40.36
CA LYS A 975 22.00 -13.56 40.23
C LYS A 975 21.44 -13.06 41.56
N ARG A 976 21.74 -13.77 42.66
CA ARG A 976 21.26 -13.44 44.00
C ARG A 976 22.06 -12.32 44.67
N GLU A 977 23.38 -12.35 44.57
CA GLU A 977 24.27 -11.42 45.29
C GLU A 977 24.61 -10.18 44.46
N GLY A 978 24.31 -10.14 43.16
CA GLY A 978 24.59 -9.02 42.26
C GLY A 978 26.08 -8.82 41.93
N LEU A 979 26.97 -9.43 42.72
CA LEU A 979 28.42 -9.34 42.65
C LEU A 979 29.04 -10.67 43.11
N LEU A 980 30.04 -11.15 42.39
CA LEU A 980 30.90 -12.26 42.81
C LEU A 980 32.37 -11.92 42.62
N VAL A 981 33.21 -12.46 43.49
CA VAL A 981 34.67 -12.40 43.33
C VAL A 981 35.21 -13.82 43.25
N LEU A 982 35.72 -14.21 42.08
CA LEU A 982 36.13 -15.60 41.82
C LEU A 982 37.32 -15.71 40.84
N PRO A 983 38.15 -16.76 40.95
CA PRO A 983 38.14 -17.74 42.02
C PRO A 983 38.54 -17.12 43.36
N ASN A 984 38.04 -17.69 44.46
CA ASN A 984 38.49 -17.37 45.81
C ASN A 984 38.40 -18.67 46.64
N PRO A 985 39.52 -19.32 46.99
CA PRO A 985 40.89 -18.81 46.88
C PRO A 985 41.43 -18.77 45.43
N PHE A 986 42.42 -17.91 45.14
CA PHE A 986 43.02 -17.71 43.81
C PHE A 986 44.55 -17.89 43.80
N ARG A 987 45.14 -18.14 42.62
CA ARG A 987 46.60 -18.32 42.45
C ARG A 987 47.32 -17.06 41.98
N SER A 988 46.88 -16.50 40.85
CA SER A 988 47.50 -15.32 40.23
C SER A 988 46.54 -14.14 40.19
N GLN A 989 45.34 -14.40 39.65
CA GLN A 989 44.31 -13.41 39.43
C GLN A 989 42.95 -13.89 39.93
N PHE A 990 42.07 -12.93 40.21
CA PHE A 990 40.64 -13.16 40.44
C PHE A 990 39.83 -12.11 39.68
N THR A 991 38.56 -12.39 39.42
CA THR A 991 37.64 -11.52 38.72
C THR A 991 36.58 -11.01 39.68
N VAL A 992 36.39 -9.69 39.68
CA VAL A 992 35.21 -9.03 40.25
C VAL A 992 34.15 -9.03 39.15
N TRP A 993 33.08 -9.79 39.34
CA TRP A 993 32.02 -10.01 38.37
C TRP A 993 30.69 -9.46 38.89
N HIS A 994 30.17 -8.41 38.25
CA HIS A 994 28.85 -7.86 38.51
C HIS A 994 27.78 -8.54 37.65
N PHE A 995 26.55 -8.63 38.16
CA PHE A 995 25.41 -9.18 37.42
C PHE A 995 24.99 -8.29 36.24
N GLN A 996 25.10 -6.97 36.41
CA GLN A 996 25.01 -5.94 35.38
C GLN A 996 26.26 -5.05 35.42
N ALA A 997 26.63 -4.40 34.31
CA ALA A 997 27.76 -3.47 34.31
C ALA A 997 27.47 -2.31 35.28
N PRO A 998 28.32 -2.05 36.29
CA PRO A 998 28.00 -1.05 37.29
C PRO A 998 28.28 0.35 36.73
N THR A 999 27.26 1.21 36.73
CA THR A 999 27.34 2.58 36.21
C THR A 999 27.85 3.59 37.24
N ASP A 1000 27.87 3.21 38.52
CA ASP A 1000 28.18 4.06 39.68
C ASP A 1000 29.41 3.59 40.47
N LEU A 1001 30.10 2.53 40.02
CA LEU A 1001 31.36 2.09 40.63
C LEU A 1001 32.43 3.17 40.42
N THR A 1002 33.01 3.67 41.50
CA THR A 1002 34.02 4.74 41.48
C THR A 1002 35.44 4.19 41.59
N PHE A 1003 35.65 3.11 42.35
CA PHE A 1003 36.97 2.48 42.46
C PHE A 1003 36.90 1.01 42.89
N ILE A 1004 37.99 0.29 42.62
CA ILE A 1004 38.32 -0.97 43.29
C ILE A 1004 39.71 -0.82 43.92
N LYS A 1005 39.83 -1.13 45.20
CA LYS A 1005 41.09 -1.14 45.97
C LYS A 1005 41.31 -2.53 46.53
N VAL A 1006 42.55 -2.98 46.58
CA VAL A 1006 42.90 -4.23 47.27
C VAL A 1006 43.95 -3.94 48.33
N TYR A 1007 43.67 -4.37 49.56
CA TYR A 1007 44.55 -4.22 50.72
C TYR A 1007 45.11 -5.57 51.15
N SER A 1008 46.35 -5.59 51.65
CA SER A 1008 46.92 -6.74 52.37
C SER A 1008 46.25 -6.91 53.74
N SER A 1009 46.51 -8.04 54.41
CA SER A 1009 46.04 -8.30 55.79
C SER A 1009 46.58 -7.31 56.84
N THR A 1010 47.65 -6.56 56.53
CA THR A 1010 48.21 -5.51 57.39
C THR A 1010 47.65 -4.11 57.08
N GLY A 1011 46.72 -3.99 56.12
CA GLY A 1011 46.11 -2.72 55.71
C GLY A 1011 46.90 -1.94 54.64
N GLN A 1012 47.94 -2.53 54.05
CA GLN A 1012 48.68 -1.89 52.96
C GLN A 1012 47.90 -1.99 51.64
N LEU A 1013 47.72 -0.87 50.93
CA LEU A 1013 47.14 -0.88 49.58
C LEU A 1013 48.11 -1.54 48.58
N VAL A 1014 47.68 -2.63 47.93
CA VAL A 1014 48.52 -3.44 47.02
C VAL A 1014 48.08 -3.39 45.55
N TRP A 1015 46.84 -2.95 45.28
CA TRP A 1015 46.28 -2.75 43.93
C TRP A 1015 45.15 -1.72 43.97
N TYR A 1016 44.98 -0.95 42.89
CA TYR A 1016 43.96 0.09 42.78
C TYR A 1016 43.58 0.35 41.32
N THR A 1017 42.29 0.58 41.07
CA THR A 1017 41.80 1.23 39.85
C THR A 1017 40.68 2.22 40.18
N GLN A 1018 40.53 3.24 39.35
CA GLN A 1018 39.49 4.26 39.45
C GLN A 1018 38.69 4.32 38.14
N PHE A 1019 37.38 4.51 38.24
CA PHE A 1019 36.50 4.60 37.08
C PHE A 1019 35.92 6.01 36.95
N ILE A 1020 35.86 6.51 35.72
CA ILE A 1020 35.20 7.77 35.34
C ILE A 1020 34.09 7.38 34.36
N GLY A 1021 32.98 6.84 34.88
CA GLY A 1021 31.87 6.29 34.08
C GLY A 1021 31.53 4.83 34.43
N THR A 1022 30.98 4.08 33.47
CA THR A 1022 30.55 2.68 33.65
C THR A 1022 31.76 1.72 33.62
N ALA A 1023 31.91 0.86 34.63
CA ALA A 1023 32.93 -0.18 34.63
C ALA A 1023 32.48 -1.42 33.85
N MET A 1024 33.42 -2.29 33.45
CA MET A 1024 33.05 -3.53 32.77
C MET A 1024 32.29 -4.46 33.72
N LYS A 1025 31.44 -5.32 33.16
CA LYS A 1025 30.73 -6.36 33.92
C LYS A 1025 31.70 -7.31 34.66
N GLN A 1026 32.91 -7.48 34.14
CA GLN A 1026 33.96 -8.33 34.71
C GLN A 1026 35.27 -7.56 34.73
N GLU A 1027 35.81 -7.32 35.92
CA GLU A 1027 37.10 -6.68 36.13
C GLU A 1027 38.10 -7.72 36.67
N VAL A 1028 39.18 -7.95 35.93
CA VAL A 1028 40.22 -8.92 36.31
C VAL A 1028 41.30 -8.21 37.12
N ILE A 1029 41.58 -8.72 38.32
CA ILE A 1029 42.63 -8.23 39.20
C ILE A 1029 43.75 -9.26 39.29
N ASP A 1030 44.93 -8.86 38.85
CA ASP A 1030 46.15 -9.66 38.90
C ASP A 1030 47.02 -9.23 40.08
N LEU A 1031 47.29 -10.18 40.99
CA LEU A 1031 48.20 -10.01 42.12
C LEU A 1031 49.37 -10.99 42.06
N THR A 1032 49.77 -11.43 40.87
CA THR A 1032 50.84 -12.43 40.66
C THR A 1032 52.09 -12.13 41.47
N THR A 1033 52.52 -10.86 41.55
CA THR A 1033 53.73 -10.41 42.24
C THR A 1033 53.60 -10.27 43.76
N ARG A 1034 52.42 -10.51 44.34
CA ARG A 1034 52.16 -10.38 45.79
C ARG A 1034 52.29 -11.72 46.50
N ALA A 1035 52.65 -11.74 47.78
CA ALA A 1035 52.81 -12.98 48.55
C ALA A 1035 51.48 -13.73 48.73
N ALA A 1036 51.53 -15.05 48.99
CA ALA A 1036 50.35 -15.78 49.46
C ALA A 1036 49.84 -15.18 50.78
N GLY A 1037 48.51 -15.10 50.95
CA GLY A 1037 47.91 -14.43 52.09
C GLY A 1037 46.47 -13.96 51.85
N VAL A 1038 45.88 -13.34 52.86
CA VAL A 1038 44.52 -12.78 52.81
C VAL A 1038 44.57 -11.33 52.35
N TYR A 1039 43.74 -11.00 51.37
CA TYR A 1039 43.55 -9.65 50.85
C TYR A 1039 42.10 -9.20 51.03
N VAL A 1040 41.89 -7.89 51.14
CA VAL A 1040 40.56 -7.27 51.22
C VAL A 1040 40.34 -6.43 49.96
N VAL A 1041 39.38 -6.82 49.14
CA VAL A 1041 38.93 -6.10 47.95
C VAL A 1041 37.81 -5.15 48.37
N GLN A 1042 38.07 -3.85 48.28
CA GLN A 1042 37.11 -2.80 48.57
C GLN A 1042 36.61 -2.17 47.27
N LEU A 1043 35.30 -2.26 47.04
CA LEU A 1043 34.61 -1.63 45.93
C LEU A 1043 33.93 -0.36 46.46
N GLY A 1044 34.27 0.77 45.85
CA GLY A 1044 33.67 2.07 46.14
C GLY A 1044 32.64 2.44 45.08
N TYR A 1045 31.46 2.87 45.47
CA TYR A 1045 30.38 3.34 44.59
C TYR A 1045 30.07 4.82 44.88
N ALA A 1046 29.33 5.47 43.97
CA ALA A 1046 28.95 6.87 44.10
C ALA A 1046 28.11 7.13 45.36
N ASP A 1047 27.22 6.19 45.71
CA ASP A 1047 26.62 6.11 47.05
C ASP A 1047 27.52 5.28 47.96
N SER A 1048 28.06 5.93 48.99
CA SER A 1048 28.91 5.29 49.99
C SER A 1048 28.23 4.13 50.75
N ASN A 1049 26.90 4.08 50.80
CA ASN A 1049 26.16 2.98 51.42
C ASN A 1049 26.23 1.68 50.62
N HIS A 1050 26.62 1.74 49.34
CA HIS A 1050 26.79 0.57 48.48
C HIS A 1050 28.22 0.02 48.49
N ASN A 1051 29.14 0.62 49.24
CA ASN A 1051 30.53 0.16 49.31
C ASN A 1051 30.63 -1.27 49.87
N VAL A 1052 31.33 -2.14 49.14
CA VAL A 1052 31.46 -3.57 49.51
C VAL A 1052 32.92 -3.89 49.81
N SER A 1053 33.16 -4.65 50.88
CA SER A 1053 34.48 -5.22 51.20
C SER A 1053 34.43 -6.74 51.18
N ILE A 1054 35.26 -7.37 50.36
CA ILE A 1054 35.27 -8.81 50.14
C ILE A 1054 36.65 -9.36 50.46
N LYS A 1055 36.73 -10.39 51.31
CA LYS A 1055 37.99 -11.08 51.61
C LYS A 1055 38.30 -12.10 50.53
N VAL A 1056 39.51 -12.05 49.97
CA VAL A 1056 40.03 -13.04 49.01
C VAL A 1056 41.33 -13.64 49.52
N VAL A 1057 41.54 -14.93 49.26
CA VAL A 1057 42.71 -15.67 49.75
C VAL A 1057 43.58 -16.08 48.57
N LYS A 1058 44.84 -15.63 48.57
CA LYS A 1058 45.88 -16.10 47.65
C LYS A 1058 46.63 -17.26 48.29
N TYR A 1059 46.81 -18.36 47.56
CA TYR A 1059 47.53 -19.55 48.04
C TYR A 1059 48.71 -19.92 47.15
#